data_AF-A0A971QIW0-F1
#
_entry.id   AF-A0A971QIW0-F1
#
_cell.length_a   1.000
_cell.length_b   1.000
_cell.length_c   1.000
_cell.angle_alpha   90.00
_cell.angle_beta   90.00
_cell.angle_gamma   90.00
#
_symmetry.space_group_name_H-M   'P 1'
#
loop_
_entity.id
_entity.type
_entity.pdbx_description
1 polymer ?
#
loop_
_entity_poly.entity_id
_entity_poly.type
_entity_poly.pdbx_seq_one_letter_code
_entity_poly.pdbx_strand_id
1 'polypeptide(L)'
;MSEKEAKARIKINRLLEEAGWRFFADANGPANIQLEPNVKLKANDLDPLGQNFEQTKNGFIDFLLLNEKGFPLIVLEAKAEDKNPLAGKEQARRYAKANNCRFVILSNGNLHYFWDLERGNPYVVTAFPSPASVIGCQKNVPDPKRLIEEIIEDDYVVLTQRPGYASEAAWKNESERQRFIEINGLRFLRPYQKNAIFAIQQEVKKGSDRFLLEMATGTGKTLTAAAIIKLFLRTGNAQRVLFLVDRLELEDQAWKNFRKVLANDYRTVIYKDNRDDWRKAEIVVTTVQSLLFNNKYRQLFSPTDFDLVISDEAHRSIGGNARAVFDYFIGYKLGLTATPRDYLKKFDKDKPATKDPREFERRLLLDTYRTFGCADGIPTFRYSLLDGVKEGYLINPTVVDARSDVTTQLLSDGGFVVEFKDDGGEDQKESFKQREFEKRFFSPATNQLFCKIFLENALRDPVSGEIGKSIVFAVSQNHAATLAQVFNEMADRMFPGKYQSDFAVQVTSQIDGAQQMTINFTNNNLLGSANFLPAYKTSKARICVTVGMMTTGYDCPDVLNLGLLRPIFSPTDFIQIKGRGTRRHNFLEQLHNDEAKGLVKNPDKATFKLFDFFANCEYFEEKFSYDEVLKLPVPKRNGRDPSDPPTPSNSLTYNHLGDDILFTIKEQTVGFEGMRIDREFYAKFEHVVRENDFIATSVEAGQWDRVIDYVNKEVFDKPDEFYNLDKLRKAAGVDRRLTLREILEKIFGLIPRFKSKDELLEEEFSKFVADYKPEEAEAIPAIKTYFKAYVTSDLIRHIIESGHFTDLATNPVFSTKDFKAVPAKYRTLIPEYIKDYVSLNQFAA
;
A
#
# COMPACT_ATOMS: atom_id res chain seq x y z
N MET A 1 -5.93 7.36 -52.00
CA MET A 1 -6.23 7.51 -50.55
C MET A 1 -7.70 7.18 -50.34
N SER A 2 -8.04 6.31 -49.39
CA SER A 2 -9.46 6.00 -49.10
C SER A 2 -10.12 7.15 -48.34
N GLU A 3 -11.43 7.36 -48.50
CA GLU A 3 -12.17 8.44 -47.83
C GLU A 3 -12.02 8.42 -46.29
N LYS A 4 -11.81 7.23 -45.72
CA LYS A 4 -11.59 7.01 -44.28
C LYS A 4 -10.18 7.41 -43.80
N GLU A 5 -9.18 7.25 -44.66
CA GLU A 5 -7.79 7.65 -44.37
C GLU A 5 -7.65 9.18 -44.36
N ALA A 6 -8.39 9.87 -45.23
CA ALA A 6 -8.48 11.33 -45.22
C ALA A 6 -9.11 11.86 -43.91
N LYS A 7 -10.14 11.21 -43.38
CA LYS A 7 -10.76 11.58 -42.08
C LYS A 7 -9.79 11.40 -40.90
N ALA A 8 -9.05 10.29 -40.87
CA ALA A 8 -8.00 10.07 -39.86
C ALA A 8 -6.95 11.18 -39.90
N ARG A 9 -6.47 11.56 -41.10
CA ARG A 9 -5.49 12.63 -41.28
C ARG A 9 -6.00 14.00 -40.80
N ILE A 10 -7.27 14.34 -41.01
CA ILE A 10 -7.86 15.59 -40.49
C ILE A 10 -7.79 15.65 -38.96
N LYS A 11 -8.11 14.54 -38.27
CA LYS A 11 -7.99 14.45 -36.80
C LYS A 11 -6.54 14.59 -36.34
N ILE A 12 -5.63 13.92 -37.04
CA ILE A 12 -4.18 13.99 -36.76
C ILE A 12 -3.66 15.43 -36.93
N ASN A 13 -4.06 16.13 -37.99
CA ASN A 13 -3.66 17.52 -38.22
C ASN A 13 -4.08 18.42 -37.05
N ARG A 14 -5.32 18.30 -36.59
CA ARG A 14 -5.83 19.06 -35.45
C ARG A 14 -5.02 18.77 -34.17
N LEU A 15 -4.70 17.51 -33.92
CA LEU A 15 -3.88 17.12 -32.75
C LEU A 15 -2.44 17.64 -32.85
N LEU A 16 -1.87 17.73 -34.05
CA LEU A 16 -0.56 18.33 -34.30
C LEU A 16 -0.59 19.84 -34.00
N GLU A 17 -1.61 20.55 -34.50
CA GLU A 17 -1.82 21.98 -34.22
C GLU A 17 -2.04 22.25 -32.73
N GLU A 18 -2.88 21.45 -32.06
CA GLU A 18 -3.12 21.55 -30.61
C GLU A 18 -1.83 21.32 -29.79
N ALA A 19 -0.91 20.49 -30.29
CA ALA A 19 0.40 20.26 -29.68
C ALA A 19 1.47 21.31 -30.07
N GLY A 20 1.12 22.32 -30.87
CA GLY A 20 2.02 23.41 -31.29
C GLY A 20 2.91 23.07 -32.49
N TRP A 21 2.59 22.04 -33.27
CA TRP A 21 3.21 21.78 -34.57
C TRP A 21 2.54 22.64 -35.65
N ARG A 22 3.32 23.06 -36.65
CA ARG A 22 2.95 24.09 -37.62
C ARG A 22 3.09 23.59 -39.05
N PHE A 23 1.97 23.50 -39.76
CA PHE A 23 1.94 23.23 -41.21
C PHE A 23 2.43 24.41 -42.04
N PHE A 24 2.18 25.63 -41.55
CA PHE A 24 2.55 26.89 -42.21
C PHE A 24 3.29 27.79 -41.22
N ALA A 25 4.10 28.71 -41.73
CA ALA A 25 4.73 29.71 -40.88
C ALA A 25 3.66 30.63 -40.26
N ASP A 26 3.83 30.94 -38.98
CA ASP A 26 2.94 31.82 -38.22
C ASP A 26 3.75 32.82 -37.37
N ALA A 27 3.05 33.62 -36.55
CA ALA A 27 3.69 34.59 -35.65
C ALA A 27 4.64 33.96 -34.61
N ASN A 28 4.53 32.66 -34.37
CA ASN A 28 5.33 31.92 -33.40
C ASN A 28 6.55 31.22 -34.04
N GLY A 29 6.67 31.20 -35.38
CA GLY A 29 7.84 30.67 -36.09
C GLY A 29 7.55 30.00 -37.44
N PRO A 30 8.58 29.43 -38.09
CA PRO A 30 8.42 28.76 -39.39
C PRO A 30 7.64 27.43 -39.27
N ALA A 31 7.15 26.95 -40.41
CA ALA A 31 6.57 25.61 -40.54
C ALA A 31 7.59 24.54 -40.11
N ASN A 32 7.14 23.57 -39.33
CA ASN A 32 7.98 22.49 -38.78
C ASN A 32 7.37 21.10 -39.02
N ILE A 33 6.46 20.98 -39.98
CA ILE A 33 5.89 19.72 -40.48
C ILE A 33 6.22 19.60 -41.96
N GLN A 34 6.76 18.45 -42.37
CA GLN A 34 6.89 18.05 -43.77
C GLN A 34 5.92 16.90 -44.06
N LEU A 35 5.07 17.08 -45.07
CA LEU A 35 4.11 16.08 -45.52
C LEU A 35 4.71 15.22 -46.62
N GLU A 36 4.57 13.89 -46.48
CA GLU A 36 4.95 12.93 -47.52
C GLU A 36 6.39 13.05 -48.06
N PRO A 37 7.44 13.33 -47.24
CA PRO A 37 8.80 13.36 -47.76
C PRO A 37 9.26 11.96 -48.20
N ASN A 38 9.97 11.92 -49.32
CA ASN A 38 10.60 10.72 -49.88
C ASN A 38 11.71 10.20 -48.95
N VAL A 39 11.74 8.88 -48.71
CA VAL A 39 12.80 8.20 -47.95
C VAL A 39 13.54 7.20 -48.84
N LYS A 40 14.85 7.39 -48.96
CA LYS A 40 15.76 6.40 -49.56
C LYS A 40 16.19 5.40 -48.50
N LEU A 41 15.69 4.17 -48.58
CA LEU A 41 16.10 3.07 -47.69
C LEU A 41 17.46 2.53 -48.16
N LYS A 42 18.43 2.37 -47.25
CA LYS A 42 19.75 1.80 -47.57
C LYS A 42 19.70 0.28 -47.52
N ALA A 43 20.46 -0.39 -48.40
CA ALA A 43 20.48 -1.85 -48.51
C ALA A 43 20.88 -2.55 -47.19
N ASN A 44 21.79 -1.95 -46.41
CA ASN A 44 22.25 -2.51 -45.12
C ASN A 44 21.18 -2.53 -44.00
N ASP A 45 20.05 -1.83 -44.15
CA ASP A 45 18.95 -1.84 -43.16
C ASP A 45 17.97 -3.03 -43.36
N LEU A 46 18.16 -3.82 -44.42
CA LEU A 46 17.29 -4.95 -44.82
C LEU A 46 17.78 -6.33 -44.33
N ASP A 47 19.05 -6.45 -43.95
CA ASP A 47 19.70 -7.73 -43.63
C ASP A 47 19.23 -8.48 -42.36
N PRO A 48 18.68 -7.85 -41.29
CA PRO A 48 18.31 -8.60 -40.07
C PRO A 48 17.03 -9.45 -40.15
N LEU A 49 16.29 -9.47 -41.27
CA LEU A 49 14.88 -9.92 -41.30
C LEU A 49 14.55 -11.03 -42.33
N GLY A 50 15.54 -11.62 -43.01
CA GLY A 50 15.35 -12.80 -43.85
C GLY A 50 14.85 -12.55 -45.28
N GLN A 51 14.96 -13.59 -46.11
CA GLN A 51 14.97 -13.56 -47.60
C GLN A 51 13.60 -13.37 -48.29
N ASN A 52 12.64 -12.63 -47.72
CA ASN A 52 11.29 -12.59 -48.30
C ASN A 52 10.74 -11.20 -48.66
N PHE A 53 11.56 -10.20 -49.02
CA PHE A 53 11.02 -8.93 -49.52
C PHE A 53 11.94 -8.22 -50.54
N GLU A 54 12.17 -8.85 -51.70
CA GLU A 54 12.62 -8.12 -52.90
C GLU A 54 11.39 -7.50 -53.59
N GLN A 55 11.07 -6.23 -53.29
CA GLN A 55 10.44 -5.24 -54.19
C GLN A 55 9.82 -4.07 -53.40
N THR A 56 10.62 -3.08 -53.01
CA THR A 56 10.19 -1.67 -52.94
C THR A 56 11.40 -0.75 -52.76
N LYS A 57 11.71 0.07 -53.79
CA LYS A 57 12.93 0.90 -53.83
C LYS A 57 12.78 2.31 -53.22
N ASN A 58 11.57 2.78 -52.91
CA ASN A 58 11.31 4.08 -52.27
C ASN A 58 10.07 4.00 -51.36
N GLY A 59 10.08 4.69 -50.21
CA GLY A 59 8.92 4.84 -49.32
C GLY A 59 8.64 6.31 -48.98
N PHE A 60 7.45 6.62 -48.47
CA PHE A 60 7.03 7.96 -48.07
C PHE A 60 6.64 7.96 -46.59
N ILE A 61 7.06 8.98 -45.85
CA ILE A 61 6.63 9.22 -44.46
C ILE A 61 5.35 10.05 -44.49
N ASP A 62 4.28 9.67 -43.79
CA ASP A 62 3.07 10.50 -43.78
C ASP A 62 3.35 11.93 -43.27
N PHE A 63 3.98 12.04 -42.09
CA PHE A 63 4.36 13.33 -41.49
C PHE A 63 5.75 13.24 -40.86
N LEU A 64 6.65 14.14 -41.27
CA LEU A 64 7.96 14.31 -40.67
C LEU A 64 7.98 15.61 -39.87
N LEU A 65 8.14 15.49 -38.56
CA LEU A 65 8.10 16.60 -37.63
C LEU A 65 9.53 17.08 -37.34
N LEU A 66 9.79 18.37 -37.51
CA LEU A 66 11.12 18.98 -37.46
C LEU A 66 11.34 19.79 -36.19
N ASN A 67 12.57 19.82 -35.67
CA ASN A 67 12.92 20.75 -34.60
C ASN A 67 13.04 22.20 -35.12
N GLU A 68 13.26 23.17 -34.22
CA GLU A 68 13.39 24.60 -34.58
C GLU A 68 14.52 24.90 -35.57
N LYS A 69 15.51 24.00 -35.67
CA LYS A 69 16.64 24.10 -36.62
C LYS A 69 16.36 23.41 -37.96
N GLY A 70 15.16 22.87 -38.15
CA GLY A 70 14.76 22.16 -39.38
C GLY A 70 15.27 20.73 -39.49
N PHE A 71 15.82 20.14 -38.42
CA PHE A 71 16.24 18.73 -38.43
C PHE A 71 15.09 17.79 -38.11
N PRO A 72 15.01 16.61 -38.76
CA PRO A 72 14.05 15.57 -38.43
C PRO A 72 14.08 15.19 -36.94
N LEU A 73 12.92 15.24 -36.28
CA LEU A 73 12.76 14.93 -34.86
C LEU A 73 11.86 13.72 -34.61
N ILE A 74 10.70 13.67 -35.28
CA ILE A 74 9.70 12.62 -35.10
C ILE A 74 9.16 12.17 -36.46
N VAL A 75 9.05 10.86 -36.64
CA VAL A 75 8.27 10.26 -37.74
C VAL A 75 6.88 9.94 -37.25
N LEU A 76 5.84 10.50 -37.87
CA LEU A 76 4.46 10.13 -37.60
C LEU A 76 3.91 9.33 -38.78
N GLU A 77 3.46 8.11 -38.47
CA GLU A 77 2.83 7.17 -39.39
C GLU A 77 1.33 7.13 -39.12
N ALA A 78 0.54 7.42 -40.15
CA ALA A 78 -0.91 7.44 -40.11
C ALA A 78 -1.47 6.14 -40.70
N LYS A 79 -2.55 5.64 -40.09
CA LYS A 79 -3.38 4.55 -40.64
C LYS A 79 -4.83 5.00 -40.74
N ALA A 80 -5.62 4.29 -41.55
CA ALA A 80 -7.06 4.51 -41.61
C ALA A 80 -7.71 4.27 -40.23
N GLU A 81 -8.81 4.96 -39.93
CA GLU A 81 -9.47 4.95 -38.60
C GLU A 81 -9.84 3.54 -38.10
N ASP A 82 -10.13 2.62 -39.03
CA ASP A 82 -10.52 1.23 -38.77
C ASP A 82 -9.33 0.27 -38.59
N LYS A 83 -8.10 0.73 -38.85
CA LYS A 83 -6.88 -0.04 -38.65
C LYS A 83 -6.21 0.31 -37.34
N ASN A 84 -5.64 -0.70 -36.68
CA ASN A 84 -4.83 -0.49 -35.48
C ASN A 84 -3.54 0.29 -35.85
N PRO A 85 -3.20 1.41 -35.18
CA PRO A 85 -1.97 2.16 -35.45
C PRO A 85 -0.69 1.32 -35.36
N LEU A 86 -0.67 0.30 -34.50
CA LEU A 86 0.47 -0.61 -34.34
C LEU A 86 0.78 -1.42 -35.60
N ALA A 87 -0.16 -1.55 -36.54
CA ALA A 87 0.13 -2.16 -37.85
C ALA A 87 1.20 -1.38 -38.64
N GLY A 88 1.36 -0.07 -38.38
CA GLY A 88 2.40 0.77 -38.97
C GLY A 88 3.76 0.71 -38.26
N LYS A 89 3.89 -0.04 -37.16
CA LYS A 89 5.05 0.00 -36.26
C LYS A 89 6.38 -0.26 -36.98
N GLU A 90 6.48 -1.32 -37.78
CA GLU A 90 7.73 -1.66 -38.47
C GLU A 90 8.06 -0.69 -39.61
N GLN A 91 7.04 -0.16 -40.29
CA GLN A 91 7.20 0.86 -41.32
C GLN A 91 7.76 2.16 -40.72
N ALA A 92 7.14 2.65 -39.65
CA ALA A 92 7.56 3.85 -38.95
C ALA A 92 8.97 3.72 -38.36
N ARG A 93 9.34 2.54 -37.83
CA ARG A 93 10.70 2.25 -37.33
C ARG A 93 11.75 2.38 -38.45
N ARG A 94 11.48 1.83 -39.64
CA ARG A 94 12.40 1.93 -40.80
C ARG A 94 12.61 3.37 -41.20
N TYR A 95 11.52 4.14 -41.29
CA TYR A 95 11.57 5.56 -41.63
C TYR A 95 12.30 6.41 -40.59
N ALA A 96 12.08 6.13 -39.31
CA ALA A 96 12.76 6.81 -38.22
C ALA A 96 14.27 6.54 -38.27
N LYS A 97 14.70 5.29 -38.46
CA LYS A 97 16.12 4.94 -38.65
C LYS A 97 16.74 5.63 -39.87
N ALA A 98 16.04 5.63 -41.00
CA ALA A 98 16.54 6.24 -42.24
C ALA A 98 16.70 7.77 -42.14
N ASN A 99 15.90 8.43 -41.30
CA ASN A 99 15.96 9.88 -41.07
C ASN A 99 16.64 10.25 -39.75
N ASN A 100 17.30 9.29 -39.09
CA ASN A 100 17.97 9.47 -37.80
C ASN A 100 17.07 10.11 -36.71
N CYS A 101 15.77 9.77 -36.74
CA CYS A 101 14.79 10.18 -35.74
C CYS A 101 14.73 9.15 -34.61
N ARG A 102 14.79 9.61 -33.36
CA ARG A 102 14.61 8.75 -32.18
C ARG A 102 13.13 8.45 -31.89
N PHE A 103 12.24 9.38 -32.21
CA PHE A 103 10.84 9.31 -31.81
C PHE A 103 9.93 8.97 -32.98
N VAL A 104 8.87 8.23 -32.68
CA VAL A 104 7.82 7.82 -33.61
C VAL A 104 6.45 8.10 -33.01
N ILE A 105 5.51 8.59 -33.82
CA ILE A 105 4.08 8.61 -33.49
C ILE A 105 3.35 7.64 -34.41
N LEU A 106 2.56 6.73 -33.85
CA LEU A 106 1.65 5.88 -34.62
C LEU A 106 0.23 6.34 -34.36
N SER A 107 -0.53 6.66 -35.40
CA SER A 107 -1.89 7.15 -35.21
C SER A 107 -2.87 6.68 -36.26
N ASN A 108 -4.13 6.50 -35.88
CA ASN A 108 -5.25 6.36 -36.80
C ASN A 108 -6.30 7.48 -36.63
N GLY A 109 -5.94 8.57 -35.95
CA GLY A 109 -6.84 9.68 -35.60
C GLY A 109 -7.69 9.47 -34.34
N ASN A 110 -7.89 8.23 -33.87
CA ASN A 110 -8.64 7.95 -32.63
C ASN A 110 -7.76 7.37 -31.51
N LEU A 111 -6.80 6.52 -31.88
CA LEU A 111 -5.81 5.92 -31.01
C LEU A 111 -4.43 6.37 -31.46
N HIS A 112 -3.59 6.68 -30.48
CA HIS A 112 -2.28 7.29 -30.70
C HIS A 112 -1.26 6.60 -29.82
N TYR A 113 -0.09 6.31 -30.40
CA TYR A 113 1.06 5.85 -29.65
C TYR A 113 2.23 6.80 -29.87
N PHE A 114 2.92 7.15 -28.78
CA PHE A 114 4.24 7.76 -28.84
C PHE A 114 5.29 6.71 -28.51
N TRP A 115 6.32 6.62 -29.33
CA TRP A 115 7.33 5.60 -29.23
C TRP A 115 8.71 6.21 -29.28
N ASP A 116 9.44 6.05 -28.17
CA ASP A 116 10.86 6.33 -28.08
C ASP A 116 11.63 5.03 -28.39
N LEU A 117 12.36 5.03 -29.51
CA LEU A 117 13.10 3.85 -29.99
C LEU A 117 14.24 3.43 -29.06
N GLU A 118 14.72 4.33 -28.18
CA GLU A 118 15.77 4.04 -27.21
C GLU A 118 15.20 3.58 -25.85
N ARG A 119 13.97 3.98 -25.51
CA ARG A 119 13.36 3.70 -24.20
C ARG A 119 12.60 2.38 -24.14
N GLY A 120 12.02 1.90 -25.25
CA GLY A 120 11.35 0.60 -25.28
C GLY A 120 10.16 0.49 -26.22
N ASN A 121 8.97 0.16 -25.71
CA ASN A 121 7.76 -0.08 -26.49
C ASN A 121 6.93 1.21 -26.72
N PRO A 122 6.03 1.22 -27.73
CA PRO A 122 5.10 2.34 -27.93
C PRO A 122 4.13 2.52 -26.75
N TYR A 123 3.96 3.75 -26.28
CA TYR A 123 3.04 4.14 -25.22
C TYR A 123 1.78 4.76 -25.79
N VAL A 124 0.60 4.37 -25.31
CA VAL A 124 -0.65 5.05 -25.67
C VAL A 124 -0.60 6.48 -25.14
N VAL A 125 -0.90 7.46 -25.99
CA VAL A 125 -0.99 8.87 -25.61
C VAL A 125 -2.37 9.42 -25.94
N THR A 126 -2.85 10.35 -25.13
CA THR A 126 -4.13 11.05 -25.39
C THR A 126 -3.94 12.45 -25.98
N ALA A 127 -2.69 12.90 -26.11
CA ALA A 127 -2.28 14.14 -26.75
C ALA A 127 -0.88 13.95 -27.38
N PHE A 128 -0.59 14.68 -28.46
CA PHE A 128 0.75 14.68 -29.05
C PHE A 128 1.73 15.53 -28.23
N PRO A 129 3.01 15.13 -28.16
CA PRO A 129 4.01 15.92 -27.45
C PRO A 129 4.37 17.18 -28.26
N SER A 130 4.66 18.28 -27.57
CA SER A 130 5.05 19.53 -28.22
C SER A 130 6.52 19.51 -28.68
N PRO A 131 6.92 20.33 -29.68
CA PRO A 131 8.29 20.37 -30.19
C PRO A 131 9.33 20.60 -29.08
N ALA A 132 9.09 21.57 -28.20
CA ALA A 132 10.00 21.89 -27.09
C ALA A 132 10.17 20.73 -26.10
N SER A 133 9.08 20.00 -25.85
CA SER A 133 9.06 18.87 -24.92
C SER A 133 9.93 17.71 -25.39
N VAL A 134 9.82 17.37 -26.69
CA VAL A 134 10.56 16.24 -27.28
C VAL A 134 12.05 16.54 -27.41
N ILE A 135 12.42 17.80 -27.69
CA ILE A 135 13.83 18.23 -27.68
C ILE A 135 14.47 18.04 -26.30
N GLY A 136 13.70 18.30 -25.22
CA GLY A 136 14.15 18.03 -23.84
C GLY A 136 14.45 16.54 -23.61
N CYS A 137 13.57 15.66 -24.10
CA CYS A 137 13.77 14.20 -24.02
C CYS A 137 14.95 13.72 -24.87
N GLN A 138 15.21 14.32 -26.03
CA GLN A 138 16.35 13.92 -26.88
C GLN A 138 17.71 14.13 -26.19
N LYS A 139 17.81 15.15 -25.31
CA LYS A 139 19.06 15.44 -24.57
C LYS A 139 19.34 14.44 -23.45
N ASN A 140 18.33 13.70 -22.99
CA ASN A 140 18.45 12.84 -21.82
C ASN A 140 17.99 11.42 -22.16
N VAL A 141 18.95 10.50 -22.20
CA VAL A 141 18.69 9.06 -22.37
C VAL A 141 18.64 8.46 -20.97
N PRO A 142 17.51 7.90 -20.51
CA PRO A 142 17.48 7.14 -19.27
C PRO A 142 18.53 6.02 -19.32
N ASP A 143 19.23 5.78 -18.21
CA ASP A 143 20.16 4.66 -18.07
C ASP A 143 19.62 3.64 -17.05
N PRO A 144 18.79 2.68 -17.49
CA PRO A 144 18.25 1.66 -16.60
C PRO A 144 19.34 0.83 -15.92
N LYS A 145 20.51 0.64 -16.56
CA LYS A 145 21.60 -0.15 -15.97
C LYS A 145 22.14 0.53 -14.73
N ARG A 146 22.38 1.85 -14.81
CA ARG A 146 22.79 2.63 -13.65
C ARG A 146 21.77 2.58 -12.51
N LEU A 147 20.47 2.55 -12.82
CA LEU A 147 19.44 2.37 -11.80
C LEU A 147 19.50 1.00 -11.13
N ILE A 148 19.72 -0.06 -11.92
CA ILE A 148 19.79 -1.44 -11.42
C ILE A 148 21.06 -1.67 -10.58
N GLU A 149 22.17 -1.04 -10.95
CA GLU A 149 23.48 -1.19 -10.31
C GLU A 149 23.71 -0.23 -9.13
N GLU A 150 22.85 0.79 -8.94
CA GLU A 150 22.94 1.71 -7.81
C GLU A 150 22.83 0.94 -6.48
N ILE A 151 23.83 1.13 -5.62
CA ILE A 151 23.89 0.49 -4.31
C ILE A 151 22.99 1.24 -3.33
N ILE A 152 22.05 0.52 -2.72
CA ILE A 152 21.09 1.06 -1.76
C ILE A 152 21.39 0.51 -0.37
N GLU A 153 21.99 1.36 0.46
CA GLU A 153 22.23 1.06 1.88
C GLU A 153 21.19 1.72 2.82
N ASP A 154 21.25 1.39 4.11
CA ASP A 154 20.36 1.96 5.12
C ASP A 154 20.53 3.48 5.26
N ASP A 155 21.74 3.98 5.02
CA ASP A 155 22.06 5.41 5.04
C ASP A 155 21.78 6.14 3.70
N TYR A 156 21.18 5.46 2.72
CA TYR A 156 21.00 6.02 1.37
C TYR A 156 20.36 7.40 1.38
N VAL A 157 19.35 7.64 2.22
CA VAL A 157 18.73 8.97 2.37
C VAL A 157 19.58 9.91 3.22
N VAL A 158 20.21 9.40 4.28
CA VAL A 158 21.10 10.15 5.18
C VAL A 158 22.25 10.78 4.42
N LEU A 159 22.79 10.11 3.40
CA LEU A 159 23.85 10.66 2.56
C LEU A 159 23.46 11.95 1.82
N THR A 160 22.18 12.21 1.56
CA THR A 160 21.72 13.52 1.07
C THR A 160 21.63 14.53 2.21
N GLN A 161 21.12 14.12 3.37
CA GLN A 161 20.99 15.01 4.53
C GLN A 161 22.35 15.45 5.06
N ARG A 162 23.33 14.54 5.09
CA ARG A 162 24.65 14.72 5.70
C ARG A 162 25.66 13.68 5.17
N PRO A 163 26.33 13.93 4.02
CA PRO A 163 27.25 12.98 3.39
C PRO A 163 28.41 12.50 4.30
N GLY A 164 28.88 13.34 5.22
CA GLY A 164 30.01 13.06 6.11
C GLY A 164 29.65 12.46 7.47
N TYR A 165 28.39 12.09 7.71
CA TYR A 165 27.90 11.72 9.05
C TYR A 165 28.73 10.62 9.73
N ALA A 166 29.19 9.62 8.96
CA ALA A 166 29.95 8.48 9.48
C ALA A 166 31.33 8.87 10.07
N SER A 167 31.88 10.02 9.64
CA SER A 167 33.19 10.50 10.09
C SER A 167 33.11 11.28 11.42
N GLU A 168 31.91 11.68 11.86
CA GLU A 168 31.72 12.55 13.01
C GLU A 168 31.92 11.85 14.34
N ALA A 169 32.49 12.57 15.30
CA ALA A 169 32.81 12.04 16.63
C ALA A 169 31.56 11.49 17.35
N ALA A 170 30.45 12.23 17.29
CA ALA A 170 29.18 11.84 17.91
C ALA A 170 28.53 10.60 17.26
N TRP A 171 28.85 10.28 16.00
CA TRP A 171 28.39 9.04 15.35
C TRP A 171 29.27 7.84 15.74
N LYS A 172 30.59 8.06 15.84
CA LYS A 172 31.57 7.04 16.24
C LYS A 172 31.36 6.58 17.67
N ASN A 173 30.92 7.48 18.56
CA ASN A 173 30.52 7.13 19.91
C ASN A 173 29.13 6.46 19.90
N GLU A 174 29.10 5.16 20.21
CA GLU A 174 27.87 4.35 20.20
C GLU A 174 26.79 4.89 21.17
N SER A 175 27.20 5.42 22.33
CA SER A 175 26.29 5.98 23.32
C SER A 175 25.63 7.30 22.89
N GLU A 176 26.29 8.05 22.00
CA GLU A 176 25.79 9.34 21.49
C GLU A 176 25.06 9.20 20.16
N ARG A 177 25.23 8.08 19.47
CA ARG A 177 24.71 7.87 18.10
C ARG A 177 23.21 8.12 18.01
N GLN A 178 22.43 7.58 18.94
CA GLN A 178 20.97 7.75 18.94
C GLN A 178 20.58 9.23 19.08
N ARG A 179 21.19 9.93 20.02
CA ARG A 179 20.99 11.37 20.22
C ARG A 179 21.43 12.18 19.01
N PHE A 180 22.53 11.79 18.36
CA PHE A 180 23.03 12.42 17.14
C PHE A 180 22.03 12.29 15.98
N ILE A 181 21.45 11.10 15.79
CA ILE A 181 20.40 10.86 14.78
C ILE A 181 19.20 11.78 15.03
N GLU A 182 18.74 11.86 16.28
CA GLU A 182 17.56 12.65 16.69
C GLU A 182 17.76 14.15 16.48
N ILE A 183 18.86 14.71 16.99
CA ILE A 183 19.17 16.15 16.90
C ILE A 183 19.27 16.59 15.44
N ASN A 184 19.87 15.77 14.59
CA ASN A 184 20.05 16.09 13.18
C ASN A 184 18.86 15.66 12.31
N GLY A 185 17.88 14.96 12.88
CA GLY A 185 16.73 14.43 12.15
C GLY A 185 17.09 13.49 11.00
N LEU A 186 18.18 12.72 11.16
CA LEU A 186 18.67 11.79 10.13
C LEU A 186 17.69 10.62 9.97
N ARG A 187 17.41 10.24 8.73
CA ARG A 187 16.44 9.19 8.39
C ARG A 187 17.11 8.02 7.67
N PHE A 188 17.42 6.98 8.43
CA PHE A 188 17.87 5.69 7.90
C PHE A 188 16.69 4.86 7.39
N LEU A 189 16.92 4.11 6.30
CA LEU A 189 15.96 3.18 5.73
C LEU A 189 15.91 1.90 6.56
N ARG A 190 14.69 1.43 6.81
CA ARG A 190 14.46 0.10 7.41
C ARG A 190 14.71 -1.00 6.38
N PRO A 191 15.03 -2.23 6.80
CA PRO A 191 15.31 -3.35 5.88
C PRO A 191 14.22 -3.58 4.82
N TYR A 192 12.94 -3.53 5.21
CA TYR A 192 11.84 -3.68 4.24
C TYR A 192 11.73 -2.50 3.25
N GLN A 193 12.14 -1.29 3.63
CA GLN A 193 12.16 -0.15 2.72
C GLN A 193 13.28 -0.31 1.69
N LYS A 194 14.45 -0.85 2.09
CA LYS A 194 15.50 -1.27 1.15
C LYS A 194 14.97 -2.36 0.21
N ASN A 195 14.31 -3.38 0.74
CA ASN A 195 13.72 -4.47 -0.05
C ASN A 195 12.68 -3.96 -1.06
N ALA A 196 11.88 -2.95 -0.70
CA ALA A 196 10.95 -2.31 -1.63
C ALA A 196 11.67 -1.64 -2.82
N ILE A 197 12.80 -0.96 -2.56
CA ILE A 197 13.62 -0.34 -3.61
C ILE A 197 14.30 -1.41 -4.47
N PHE A 198 14.83 -2.47 -3.86
CA PHE A 198 15.40 -3.60 -4.58
C PHE A 198 14.37 -4.28 -5.48
N ALA A 199 13.12 -4.43 -5.03
CA ALA A 199 12.04 -4.97 -5.85
C ALA A 199 11.80 -4.12 -7.10
N ILE A 200 11.83 -2.79 -6.98
CA ILE A 200 11.75 -1.87 -8.13
C ILE A 200 12.96 -2.06 -9.06
N GLN A 201 14.19 -2.15 -8.55
CA GLN A 201 15.37 -2.40 -9.37
C GLN A 201 15.25 -3.74 -10.15
N GLN A 202 14.70 -4.79 -9.53
CA GLN A 202 14.45 -6.07 -10.22
C GLN A 202 13.38 -5.96 -11.31
N GLU A 203 12.28 -5.23 -11.06
CA GLU A 203 11.24 -5.03 -12.08
C GLU A 203 11.73 -4.14 -13.24
N VAL A 204 12.54 -3.12 -12.96
CA VAL A 204 13.20 -2.33 -14.01
C VAL A 204 14.15 -3.20 -14.84
N LYS A 205 14.88 -4.13 -14.20
CA LYS A 205 15.74 -5.11 -14.90
C LYS A 205 14.96 -6.01 -15.86
N LYS A 206 13.69 -6.30 -15.56
CA LYS A 206 12.76 -7.04 -16.45
C LYS A 206 12.14 -6.15 -17.54
N GLY A 207 12.40 -4.85 -17.53
CA GLY A 207 11.85 -3.89 -18.48
C GLY A 207 10.50 -3.30 -18.07
N SER A 208 10.07 -3.45 -16.81
CA SER A 208 8.84 -2.84 -16.31
C SER A 208 9.00 -1.33 -16.09
N ASP A 209 7.97 -0.58 -16.45
CA ASP A 209 7.85 0.86 -16.20
C ASP A 209 6.73 1.20 -15.21
N ARG A 210 6.06 0.19 -14.64
CA ARG A 210 4.94 0.36 -13.71
C ARG A 210 5.15 -0.49 -12.46
N PHE A 211 4.90 0.10 -11.29
CA PHE A 211 5.16 -0.53 -10.00
C PHE A 211 4.02 -0.23 -9.01
N LEU A 212 3.74 -1.20 -8.13
CA LEU A 212 2.80 -1.06 -7.02
C LEU A 212 3.44 -1.52 -5.72
N LEU A 213 3.53 -0.63 -4.73
CA LEU A 213 3.96 -0.99 -3.38
C LEU A 213 2.74 -0.99 -2.45
N GLU A 214 2.43 -2.18 -1.93
CA GLU A 214 1.42 -2.37 -0.90
C GLU A 214 2.08 -2.29 0.47
N MET A 215 1.87 -1.20 1.19
CA MET A 215 2.54 -0.94 2.47
C MET A 215 1.53 -0.50 3.52
N ALA A 216 1.51 -1.18 4.67
CA ALA A 216 0.61 -0.83 5.77
C ALA A 216 0.80 0.62 6.23
N THR A 217 -0.29 1.25 6.69
CA THR A 217 -0.26 2.62 7.21
C THR A 217 0.68 2.71 8.42
N GLY A 218 1.56 3.71 8.44
CA GLY A 218 2.55 3.92 9.52
C GLY A 218 3.93 3.29 9.26
N THR A 219 4.13 2.61 8.14
CA THR A 219 5.41 1.96 7.76
C THR A 219 6.40 2.91 7.04
N GLY A 220 6.05 4.20 6.91
CA GLY A 220 6.94 5.20 6.30
C GLY A 220 6.90 5.24 4.77
N LYS A 221 5.72 5.08 4.14
CA LYS A 221 5.49 5.19 2.69
C LYS A 221 6.17 6.42 2.07
N THR A 222 6.04 7.59 2.70
CA THR A 222 6.64 8.84 2.21
C THR A 222 8.17 8.81 2.22
N LEU A 223 8.80 8.15 3.21
CA LEU A 223 10.26 7.99 3.25
C LEU A 223 10.74 7.02 2.16
N THR A 224 10.02 5.90 1.98
CA THR A 224 10.27 4.96 0.87
C THR A 224 10.14 5.67 -0.48
N ALA A 225 9.11 6.48 -0.66
CA ALA A 225 8.91 7.29 -1.87
C ALA A 225 10.09 8.26 -2.09
N ALA A 226 10.56 8.95 -1.04
CA ALA A 226 11.70 9.85 -1.14
C ALA A 226 12.98 9.13 -1.59
N ALA A 227 13.24 7.92 -1.07
CA ALA A 227 14.39 7.12 -1.49
C ALA A 227 14.28 6.67 -2.96
N ILE A 228 13.08 6.29 -3.42
CA ILE A 228 12.83 5.94 -4.82
C ILE A 228 13.00 7.18 -5.72
N ILE A 229 12.47 8.33 -5.33
CA ILE A 229 12.67 9.60 -6.04
C ILE A 229 14.17 9.89 -6.18
N LYS A 230 14.92 9.78 -5.08
CA LYS A 230 16.38 9.94 -5.10
C LYS A 230 17.04 8.96 -6.07
N LEU A 231 16.66 7.68 -6.06
CA LEU A 231 17.20 6.66 -6.97
C LEU A 231 17.00 7.07 -8.43
N PHE A 232 15.78 7.45 -8.82
CA PHE A 232 15.47 7.81 -10.20
C PHE A 232 16.16 9.11 -10.65
N LEU A 233 16.20 10.14 -9.79
CA LEU A 233 16.87 11.42 -10.08
C LEU A 233 18.40 11.24 -10.16
N ARG A 234 19.01 10.56 -9.19
CA ARG A 234 20.46 10.38 -9.08
C ARG A 234 21.04 9.53 -10.22
N THR A 235 20.27 8.56 -10.69
CA THR A 235 20.67 7.67 -11.80
C THR A 235 20.37 8.27 -13.18
N GLY A 236 19.71 9.43 -13.24
CA GLY A 236 19.33 10.08 -14.50
C GLY A 236 18.15 9.42 -15.22
N ASN A 237 17.40 8.54 -14.54
CA ASN A 237 16.21 7.88 -15.10
C ASN A 237 14.93 8.72 -14.95
N ALA A 238 14.99 9.78 -14.14
CA ALA A 238 14.01 10.86 -14.12
C ALA A 238 14.73 12.20 -14.00
N GLN A 239 14.22 13.22 -14.70
CA GLN A 239 14.61 14.62 -14.46
C GLN A 239 13.61 15.32 -13.55
N ARG A 240 12.33 14.99 -13.73
CA ARG A 240 11.24 15.55 -12.94
C ARG A 240 10.28 14.46 -12.49
N VAL A 241 9.89 14.57 -11.23
CA VAL A 241 8.93 13.69 -10.57
C VAL A 241 7.66 14.45 -10.25
N LEU A 242 6.52 13.86 -10.60
CA LEU A 242 5.20 14.29 -10.14
C LEU A 242 4.74 13.40 -8.98
N PHE A 243 4.56 13.98 -7.81
CA PHE A 243 4.02 13.30 -6.64
C PHE A 243 2.56 13.71 -6.42
N LEU A 244 1.65 12.78 -6.65
CA LEU A 244 0.21 12.96 -6.59
C LEU A 244 -0.33 12.50 -5.24
N VAL A 245 -1.10 13.37 -4.60
CA VAL A 245 -1.81 13.09 -3.35
C VAL A 245 -3.32 13.21 -3.54
N ASP A 246 -4.07 12.55 -2.67
CA ASP A 246 -5.54 12.55 -2.71
C ASP A 246 -6.14 13.90 -2.26
N ARG A 247 -5.57 14.52 -1.23
CA ARG A 247 -6.12 15.72 -0.59
C ARG A 247 -5.11 16.86 -0.42
N LEU A 248 -5.60 18.09 -0.29
CA LEU A 248 -4.76 19.30 -0.21
C LEU A 248 -3.86 19.31 1.03
N GLU A 249 -4.31 18.77 2.16
CA GLU A 249 -3.54 18.70 3.40
C GLU A 249 -2.30 17.82 3.25
N LEU A 250 -2.40 16.80 2.40
CA LEU A 250 -1.30 15.87 2.12
C LEU A 250 -0.22 16.48 1.24
N GLU A 251 -0.54 17.55 0.48
CA GLU A 251 0.46 18.25 -0.35
C GLU A 251 1.55 18.87 0.54
N ASP A 252 1.14 19.58 1.60
CA ASP A 252 2.06 20.24 2.53
C ASP A 252 2.86 19.23 3.36
N GLN A 253 2.23 18.13 3.78
CA GLN A 253 2.91 17.06 4.49
C GLN A 253 3.97 16.36 3.62
N ALA A 254 3.63 16.00 2.39
CA ALA A 254 4.57 15.39 1.44
C ALA A 254 5.71 16.37 1.13
N TRP A 255 5.40 17.64 0.86
CA TRP A 255 6.39 18.69 0.60
C TRP A 255 7.37 18.88 1.77
N LYS A 256 6.87 18.98 3.02
CA LYS A 256 7.70 19.08 4.22
C LYS A 256 8.62 17.86 4.39
N ASN A 257 8.09 16.66 4.17
CA ASN A 257 8.85 15.42 4.29
C ASN A 257 9.97 15.33 3.23
N PHE A 258 9.68 15.64 1.97
CA PHE A 258 10.69 15.64 0.92
C PHE A 258 11.75 16.72 1.14
N ARG A 259 11.37 17.93 1.56
CA ARG A 259 12.37 18.95 1.92
C ARG A 259 13.26 18.52 3.09
N LYS A 260 12.70 17.86 4.09
CA LYS A 260 13.47 17.39 5.26
C LYS A 260 14.57 16.39 4.87
N VAL A 261 14.35 15.58 3.84
CA VAL A 261 15.25 14.47 3.50
C VAL A 261 16.02 14.64 2.20
N LEU A 262 15.55 15.47 1.27
CA LEU A 262 16.11 15.63 -0.07
C LEU A 262 16.57 17.06 -0.43
N ALA A 263 16.29 18.08 0.38
CA ALA A 263 16.49 19.50 -0.01
C ALA A 263 17.94 19.89 -0.35
N ASN A 264 18.93 19.15 0.14
CA ASN A 264 20.34 19.43 -0.17
C ASN A 264 20.70 19.09 -1.62
N ASP A 265 20.00 18.11 -2.21
CA ASP A 265 20.27 17.63 -3.57
C ASP A 265 19.18 18.07 -4.56
N TYR A 266 17.92 18.15 -4.12
CA TYR A 266 16.76 18.33 -5.00
C TYR A 266 15.76 19.37 -4.47
N ARG A 267 15.26 20.21 -5.37
CA ARG A 267 14.22 21.20 -5.05
C ARG A 267 12.84 20.57 -5.15
N THR A 268 12.06 20.71 -4.07
CA THR A 268 10.65 20.28 -4.02
C THR A 268 9.70 21.48 -3.91
N VAL A 269 8.63 21.49 -4.70
CA VAL A 269 7.62 22.56 -4.71
C VAL A 269 6.20 22.00 -4.70
N ILE A 270 5.28 22.76 -4.13
CA ILE A 270 3.84 22.53 -4.30
C ILE A 270 3.40 23.31 -5.55
N TYR A 271 2.73 22.64 -6.48
CA TYR A 271 2.38 23.22 -7.78
C TYR A 271 1.51 24.48 -7.66
N LYS A 272 0.47 24.45 -6.82
CA LYS A 272 -0.48 25.58 -6.69
C LYS A 272 0.18 26.89 -6.26
N ASP A 273 1.27 26.79 -5.49
CA ASP A 273 2.02 27.93 -4.94
C ASP A 273 3.17 28.36 -5.87
N ASN A 274 3.50 27.56 -6.89
CA ASN A 274 4.66 27.76 -7.78
C ASN A 274 4.30 27.59 -9.26
N ARG A 275 3.12 28.09 -9.69
CA ARG A 275 2.58 27.85 -11.04
C ARG A 275 3.47 28.32 -12.19
N ASP A 276 4.25 29.37 -11.97
CA ASP A 276 5.13 29.95 -13.00
C ASP A 276 6.56 29.37 -12.95
N ASP A 277 6.94 28.77 -11.81
CA ASP A 277 8.32 28.39 -11.50
C ASP A 277 8.53 26.89 -11.25
N TRP A 278 7.47 26.07 -11.31
CA TRP A 278 7.57 24.63 -11.04
C TRP A 278 8.56 23.89 -11.95
N ARG A 279 8.84 24.42 -13.16
CA ARG A 279 9.83 23.85 -14.09
C ARG A 279 11.27 23.93 -13.57
N LYS A 280 11.54 24.76 -12.54
CA LYS A 280 12.84 24.89 -11.88
C LYS A 280 13.04 23.88 -10.73
N ALA A 281 12.10 22.96 -10.52
CA ALA A 281 12.15 21.99 -9.44
C ALA A 281 12.11 20.56 -10.00
N GLU A 282 12.88 19.66 -9.38
CA GLU A 282 12.92 18.25 -9.75
C GLU A 282 11.72 17.49 -9.20
N ILE A 283 11.11 17.95 -8.09
CA ILE A 283 9.98 17.29 -7.44
C ILE A 283 8.80 18.25 -7.33
N VAL A 284 7.68 17.88 -7.94
CA VAL A 284 6.44 18.66 -7.94
C VAL A 284 5.33 17.89 -7.23
N VAL A 285 4.77 18.48 -6.18
CA VAL A 285 3.68 17.90 -5.38
C VAL A 285 2.36 18.59 -5.75
N THR A 286 1.31 17.80 -6.02
CA THR A 286 -0.04 18.33 -6.27
C THR A 286 -1.11 17.27 -6.04
N THR A 287 -2.35 17.71 -5.87
CA THR A 287 -3.53 16.86 -5.82
C THR A 287 -3.99 16.42 -7.22
N VAL A 288 -4.51 15.19 -7.30
CA VAL A 288 -5.11 14.65 -8.54
C VAL A 288 -6.32 15.49 -8.98
N GLN A 289 -7.16 15.88 -8.03
CA GLN A 289 -8.35 16.71 -8.29
C GLN A 289 -7.99 18.07 -8.92
N SER A 290 -6.89 18.68 -8.45
CA SER A 290 -6.42 19.97 -9.00
C SER A 290 -6.02 19.86 -10.47
N LEU A 291 -5.45 18.73 -10.88
CA LEU A 291 -5.06 18.47 -12.26
C LEU A 291 -6.26 18.13 -13.16
N LEU A 292 -7.25 17.40 -12.63
CA LEU A 292 -8.48 17.05 -13.34
C LEU A 292 -9.38 18.26 -13.61
N PHE A 293 -9.43 19.22 -12.68
CA PHE A 293 -10.27 20.40 -12.82
C PHE A 293 -9.96 21.14 -14.13
N ASN A 294 -10.97 21.30 -14.99
CA ASN A 294 -10.85 21.89 -16.34
C ASN A 294 -9.77 21.23 -17.24
N ASN A 295 -9.42 19.97 -17.01
CA ASN A 295 -8.36 19.27 -17.73
C ASN A 295 -7.02 20.04 -17.73
N LYS A 296 -6.68 20.71 -16.62
CA LYS A 296 -5.43 21.46 -16.46
C LYS A 296 -4.19 20.64 -16.80
N TYR A 297 -4.21 19.33 -16.53
CA TYR A 297 -3.13 18.42 -16.90
C TYR A 297 -2.79 18.45 -18.41
N ARG A 298 -3.79 18.68 -19.29
CA ARG A 298 -3.57 18.82 -20.74
C ARG A 298 -3.23 20.23 -21.19
N GLN A 299 -3.67 21.23 -20.44
CA GLN A 299 -3.53 22.64 -20.82
C GLN A 299 -2.20 23.24 -20.34
N LEU A 300 -1.72 22.81 -19.17
CA LEU A 300 -0.61 23.44 -18.46
C LEU A 300 0.67 22.61 -18.49
N PHE A 301 0.56 21.32 -18.80
CA PHE A 301 1.66 20.37 -18.85
C PHE A 301 1.72 19.71 -20.21
N SER A 302 2.89 19.17 -20.54
CA SER A 302 3.14 18.30 -21.68
C SER A 302 3.21 16.84 -21.23
N PRO A 303 2.88 15.85 -22.09
CA PRO A 303 3.00 14.43 -21.76
C PRO A 303 4.39 14.01 -21.28
N THR A 304 5.45 14.72 -21.67
CA THR A 304 6.84 14.38 -21.28
C THR A 304 7.42 15.30 -20.19
N ASP A 305 6.58 16.06 -19.48
CA ASP A 305 7.06 16.94 -18.42
C ASP A 305 7.53 16.20 -17.15
N PHE A 306 7.05 14.98 -16.94
CA PHE A 306 7.40 14.16 -15.78
C PHE A 306 7.80 12.76 -16.21
N ASP A 307 8.97 12.31 -15.75
CA ASP A 307 9.55 11.02 -16.11
C ASP A 307 9.20 9.92 -15.10
N LEU A 308 8.79 10.32 -13.89
CA LEU A 308 8.27 9.45 -12.84
C LEU A 308 7.02 10.09 -12.25
N VAL A 309 5.91 9.35 -12.25
CA VAL A 309 4.66 9.76 -11.62
C VAL A 309 4.36 8.82 -10.46
N ILE A 310 4.25 9.37 -9.26
CA ILE A 310 3.97 8.62 -8.03
C ILE A 310 2.58 9.00 -7.54
N SER A 311 1.74 8.00 -7.25
CA SER A 311 0.47 8.18 -6.56
C SER A 311 0.57 7.71 -5.12
N ASP A 312 0.31 8.59 -4.16
CA ASP A 312 -0.06 8.16 -2.82
C ASP A 312 -1.55 7.79 -2.75
N GLU A 313 -1.89 6.84 -1.88
CA GLU A 313 -3.20 6.20 -1.75
C GLU A 313 -3.84 5.86 -3.11
N ALA A 314 -3.08 5.14 -3.93
CA ALA A 314 -3.39 4.90 -5.33
C ALA A 314 -4.77 4.24 -5.59
N HIS A 315 -5.31 3.53 -4.59
CA HIS A 315 -6.66 2.94 -4.63
C HIS A 315 -7.78 3.99 -4.71
N ARG A 316 -7.55 5.23 -4.25
CA ARG A 316 -8.49 6.37 -4.33
C ARG A 316 -8.21 7.21 -5.58
N SER A 317 -6.93 7.46 -5.82
CA SER A 317 -6.43 8.37 -6.86
C SER A 317 -6.58 7.87 -8.29
N ILE A 318 -7.06 6.64 -8.51
CA ILE A 318 -7.13 6.00 -9.85
C ILE A 318 -8.57 5.69 -10.27
N GLY A 319 -9.54 5.89 -9.38
CA GLY A 319 -10.96 5.72 -9.70
C GLY A 319 -11.44 6.70 -10.79
N GLY A 320 -12.17 6.19 -11.78
CA GLY A 320 -12.86 7.00 -12.80
C GLY A 320 -11.93 7.83 -13.69
N ASN A 321 -12.16 9.14 -13.76
CA ASN A 321 -11.44 10.05 -14.66
C ASN A 321 -9.98 10.31 -14.24
N ALA A 322 -9.62 10.02 -13.00
CA ALA A 322 -8.29 10.30 -12.45
C ALA A 322 -7.16 9.54 -13.15
N ARG A 323 -7.44 8.32 -13.63
CA ARG A 323 -6.53 7.54 -14.46
C ARG A 323 -6.06 8.30 -15.71
N ALA A 324 -6.90 9.18 -16.27
CA ALA A 324 -6.52 9.97 -17.45
C ALA A 324 -5.34 10.91 -17.18
N VAL A 325 -5.13 11.34 -15.93
CA VAL A 325 -3.96 12.13 -15.53
C VAL A 325 -2.71 11.25 -15.50
N PHE A 326 -2.82 10.03 -14.96
CA PHE A 326 -1.70 9.08 -14.91
C PHE A 326 -1.26 8.61 -16.29
N ASP A 327 -2.20 8.20 -17.13
CA ASP A 327 -1.90 7.71 -18.49
C ASP A 327 -1.54 8.86 -19.47
N TYR A 328 -1.72 10.12 -19.08
CA TYR A 328 -1.28 11.28 -19.87
C TYR A 328 0.23 11.45 -19.86
N PHE A 329 0.89 11.20 -18.73
CA PHE A 329 2.33 11.40 -18.59
C PHE A 329 3.13 10.15 -19.02
N ILE A 330 4.17 10.36 -19.82
CA ILE A 330 5.04 9.33 -20.37
C ILE A 330 6.24 9.15 -19.44
N GLY A 331 6.23 8.06 -18.68
CA GLY A 331 7.36 7.71 -17.84
C GLY A 331 7.10 6.51 -16.95
N TYR A 332 7.94 6.35 -15.93
CA TYR A 332 7.74 5.37 -14.86
C TYR A 332 6.51 5.75 -14.04
N LYS A 333 5.74 4.75 -13.59
CA LYS A 333 4.58 4.95 -12.69
C LYS A 333 4.73 4.13 -11.42
N LEU A 334 4.50 4.75 -10.28
CA LEU A 334 4.56 4.11 -8.97
C LEU A 334 3.28 4.37 -8.19
N GLY A 335 2.60 3.29 -7.78
CA GLY A 335 1.48 3.35 -6.86
C GLY A 335 1.92 3.00 -5.45
N LEU A 336 1.54 3.83 -4.47
CA LEU A 336 1.67 3.54 -3.05
C LEU A 336 0.27 3.37 -2.47
N THR A 337 0.02 2.26 -1.80
CA THR A 337 -1.30 2.01 -1.18
C THR A 337 -1.18 1.07 0.00
N ALA A 338 -2.04 1.22 1.01
CA ALA A 338 -2.18 0.20 2.06
C ALA A 338 -3.24 -0.86 1.70
N THR A 339 -4.12 -0.56 0.76
CA THR A 339 -5.38 -1.29 0.50
C THR A 339 -5.69 -1.24 -1.00
N PRO A 340 -5.00 -2.00 -1.86
CA PRO A 340 -5.28 -2.03 -3.29
C PRO A 340 -6.68 -2.60 -3.56
N ARG A 341 -7.43 -2.02 -4.51
CA ARG A 341 -8.74 -2.53 -4.93
C ARG A 341 -8.59 -3.45 -6.14
N ASP A 342 -9.14 -4.65 -6.02
CA ASP A 342 -9.19 -5.68 -7.06
C ASP A 342 -10.62 -5.80 -7.61
N TYR A 343 -10.91 -5.06 -8.68
CA TYR A 343 -12.24 -5.02 -9.30
C TYR A 343 -12.48 -6.19 -10.28
N LEU A 344 -11.41 -6.94 -10.59
CA LEU A 344 -11.42 -8.08 -11.48
C LEU A 344 -11.55 -9.41 -10.74
N LYS A 345 -11.38 -9.43 -9.41
CA LYS A 345 -11.57 -10.61 -8.55
C LYS A 345 -12.89 -11.31 -8.86
N LYS A 346 -12.79 -12.58 -9.31
CA LYS A 346 -13.92 -13.49 -9.61
C LYS A 346 -14.98 -12.90 -10.58
N PHE A 347 -14.61 -11.92 -11.41
CA PHE A 347 -15.49 -11.45 -12.49
C PHE A 347 -15.43 -12.42 -13.67
N ASP A 348 -16.54 -13.12 -13.91
CA ASP A 348 -16.70 -13.97 -15.09
C ASP A 348 -17.11 -13.12 -16.30
N LYS A 349 -16.27 -13.07 -17.33
CA LYS A 349 -16.57 -12.34 -18.57
C LYS A 349 -17.76 -12.92 -19.33
N ASP A 350 -18.02 -14.21 -19.14
CA ASP A 350 -19.06 -14.95 -19.84
C ASP A 350 -20.41 -14.91 -19.09
N LYS A 351 -20.40 -14.50 -17.81
CA LYS A 351 -21.59 -14.29 -16.96
C LYS A 351 -21.54 -12.93 -16.25
N PRO A 352 -21.73 -11.82 -16.97
CA PRO A 352 -21.71 -10.50 -16.35
C PRO A 352 -22.84 -10.34 -15.32
N ALA A 353 -22.51 -9.79 -14.15
CA ALA A 353 -23.47 -9.54 -13.07
C ALA A 353 -24.54 -8.50 -13.46
N THR A 354 -24.26 -7.68 -14.47
CA THR A 354 -25.20 -6.72 -15.05
C THR A 354 -25.35 -6.92 -16.56
N LYS A 355 -26.47 -6.45 -17.14
CA LYS A 355 -26.70 -6.46 -18.60
C LYS A 355 -25.88 -5.40 -19.37
N ASP A 356 -24.94 -4.70 -18.71
CA ASP A 356 -24.16 -3.64 -19.35
C ASP A 356 -22.89 -4.23 -20.01
N PRO A 357 -22.78 -4.20 -21.35
CA PRO A 357 -21.58 -4.67 -22.05
C PRO A 357 -20.32 -3.85 -21.73
N ARG A 358 -20.45 -2.68 -21.08
CA ARG A 358 -19.32 -1.84 -20.63
C ARG A 358 -18.91 -2.11 -19.18
N GLU A 359 -19.56 -3.04 -18.49
CA GLU A 359 -19.23 -3.41 -17.10
C GLU A 359 -17.78 -3.88 -16.99
N PHE A 360 -17.37 -4.78 -17.88
CA PHE A 360 -15.99 -5.31 -17.90
C PHE A 360 -14.96 -4.20 -18.12
N GLU A 361 -15.19 -3.29 -19.09
CA GLU A 361 -14.30 -2.15 -19.33
C GLU A 361 -14.20 -1.23 -18.11
N ARG A 362 -15.31 -0.97 -17.40
CA ARG A 362 -15.29 -0.15 -16.18
C ARG A 362 -14.54 -0.82 -15.03
N ARG A 363 -14.73 -2.13 -14.83
CA ARG A 363 -13.95 -2.92 -13.84
C ARG A 363 -12.47 -2.88 -14.17
N LEU A 364 -12.13 -3.01 -15.45
CA LEU A 364 -10.76 -2.88 -15.96
C LEU A 364 -10.13 -1.53 -15.68
N LEU A 365 -10.94 -0.47 -15.69
CA LEU A 365 -10.50 0.90 -15.49
C LEU A 365 -10.25 1.21 -14.02
N LEU A 366 -11.03 0.61 -13.11
CA LEU A 366 -10.97 0.84 -11.66
C LEU A 366 -9.95 -0.06 -10.93
N ASP A 367 -9.45 -1.09 -11.61
CA ASP A 367 -8.51 -2.03 -11.04
C ASP A 367 -7.13 -1.40 -10.77
N THR A 368 -6.73 -1.38 -9.49
CA THR A 368 -5.48 -0.75 -9.04
C THR A 368 -4.27 -1.53 -9.56
N TYR A 369 -4.36 -2.86 -9.50
CA TYR A 369 -3.30 -3.79 -9.84
C TYR A 369 -2.90 -3.68 -11.33
N ARG A 370 -3.87 -3.78 -12.23
CA ARG A 370 -3.65 -3.64 -13.68
C ARG A 370 -3.10 -2.27 -14.05
N THR A 371 -3.54 -1.20 -13.39
CA THR A 371 -3.06 0.16 -13.68
C THR A 371 -1.56 0.30 -13.42
N PHE A 372 -1.00 -0.45 -12.48
CA PHE A 372 0.42 -0.45 -12.16
C PHE A 372 1.19 -1.68 -12.69
N GLY A 373 0.66 -2.37 -13.70
CA GLY A 373 1.36 -3.49 -14.34
C GLY A 373 1.35 -4.79 -13.55
N CYS A 374 0.56 -4.88 -12.48
CA CYS A 374 0.41 -6.04 -11.62
C CYS A 374 -0.85 -6.85 -12.00
N ALA A 375 -1.03 -7.21 -13.26
CA ALA A 375 -2.30 -7.81 -13.74
C ALA A 375 -2.62 -9.18 -13.10
N ASP A 376 -1.64 -9.81 -12.47
CA ASP A 376 -1.73 -11.05 -11.67
C ASP A 376 -2.29 -10.82 -10.25
N GLY A 377 -2.62 -9.57 -9.89
CA GLY A 377 -3.10 -9.21 -8.56
C GLY A 377 -2.01 -9.22 -7.49
N ILE A 378 -0.73 -9.25 -7.89
CA ILE A 378 0.42 -9.27 -6.98
C ILE A 378 1.17 -7.93 -7.07
N PRO A 379 1.28 -7.16 -5.97
CA PRO A 379 2.03 -5.92 -6.01
C PRO A 379 3.53 -6.19 -6.19
N THR A 380 4.27 -5.23 -6.76
CA THR A 380 5.74 -5.28 -6.88
C THR A 380 6.41 -5.57 -5.53
N PHE A 381 5.86 -5.04 -4.44
CA PHE A 381 6.30 -5.32 -3.09
C PHE A 381 5.13 -5.22 -2.12
N ARG A 382 5.10 -6.08 -1.10
CA ARG A 382 4.12 -6.05 -0.02
C ARG A 382 4.81 -6.01 1.34
N TYR A 383 4.33 -5.13 2.22
CA TYR A 383 4.68 -5.10 3.63
C TYR A 383 3.42 -4.84 4.46
N SER A 384 2.92 -5.91 5.09
CA SER A 384 1.62 -5.92 5.76
C SER A 384 1.69 -5.35 7.18
N LEU A 385 0.52 -5.16 7.80
CA LEU A 385 0.43 -4.79 9.21
C LEU A 385 1.09 -5.87 10.09
N LEU A 386 0.89 -7.15 9.74
CA LEU A 386 1.44 -8.30 10.46
C LEU A 386 2.97 -8.26 10.46
N ASP A 387 3.58 -8.01 9.29
CA ASP A 387 5.04 -7.91 9.17
C ASP A 387 5.56 -6.77 10.05
N GLY A 388 4.90 -5.60 9.99
CA GLY A 388 5.23 -4.46 10.83
C GLY A 388 5.17 -4.74 12.32
N VAL A 389 4.19 -5.54 12.78
CA VAL A 389 4.06 -5.90 14.20
C VAL A 389 5.07 -6.95 14.61
N LYS A 390 5.27 -8.01 13.81
CA LYS A 390 6.27 -9.06 14.07
C LYS A 390 7.69 -8.51 14.16
N GLU A 391 8.01 -7.55 13.31
CA GLU A 391 9.32 -6.89 13.29
C GLU A 391 9.44 -5.71 14.28
N GLY A 392 8.39 -5.41 15.05
CA GLY A 392 8.41 -4.38 16.10
C GLY A 392 8.38 -2.93 15.61
N TYR A 393 7.99 -2.70 14.35
CA TYR A 393 7.82 -1.35 13.79
C TYR A 393 6.42 -0.77 14.01
N LEU A 394 5.42 -1.64 14.17
CA LEU A 394 4.03 -1.31 14.47
C LEU A 394 3.58 -2.06 15.72
N ILE A 395 2.48 -1.60 16.32
CA ILE A 395 1.84 -2.23 17.48
C ILE A 395 0.39 -2.62 17.16
N ASN A 396 -0.07 -3.70 17.79
CA ASN A 396 -1.45 -4.17 17.69
C ASN A 396 -2.37 -3.46 18.68
N PRO A 397 -3.68 -3.40 18.37
CA PRO A 397 -4.67 -2.90 19.32
C PRO A 397 -5.00 -3.91 20.42
N THR A 398 -5.47 -3.38 21.55
CA THR A 398 -6.37 -4.07 22.46
C THR A 398 -7.80 -3.68 22.07
N VAL A 399 -8.58 -4.64 21.57
CA VAL A 399 -9.98 -4.42 21.18
C VAL A 399 -10.83 -4.43 22.44
N VAL A 400 -11.67 -3.40 22.60
CA VAL A 400 -12.69 -3.31 23.65
C VAL A 400 -14.04 -3.44 22.95
N ASP A 401 -14.59 -4.65 22.94
CA ASP A 401 -15.92 -4.92 22.42
C ASP A 401 -16.95 -4.61 23.52
N ALA A 402 -17.69 -3.53 23.33
CA ALA A 402 -18.65 -3.02 24.30
C ALA A 402 -20.04 -2.95 23.67
N ARG A 403 -20.87 -3.96 23.94
CA ARG A 403 -22.23 -4.07 23.39
C ARG A 403 -23.27 -3.66 24.41
N SER A 404 -24.17 -2.79 23.98
CA SER A 404 -25.46 -2.50 24.62
C SER A 404 -26.55 -3.45 24.11
N ASP A 405 -27.66 -3.56 24.83
CA ASP A 405 -28.87 -4.25 24.37
C ASP A 405 -29.34 -3.71 23.02
N VAL A 406 -29.28 -2.38 22.85
CA VAL A 406 -29.58 -1.70 21.59
C VAL A 406 -28.68 -2.24 20.49
N THR A 407 -27.35 -2.13 20.61
CA THR A 407 -26.41 -2.58 19.56
C THR A 407 -26.52 -4.07 19.23
N THR A 408 -26.86 -4.90 20.22
CA THR A 408 -27.03 -6.35 20.03
C THR A 408 -28.30 -6.67 19.24
N GLN A 409 -29.42 -5.99 19.53
CA GLN A 409 -30.66 -6.05 18.73
C GLN A 409 -30.46 -5.43 17.34
N LEU A 410 -29.67 -4.37 17.22
CA LEU A 410 -29.38 -3.71 15.95
C LEU A 410 -28.61 -4.64 14.97
N LEU A 411 -27.76 -5.53 15.49
CA LEU A 411 -27.01 -6.50 14.69
C LEU A 411 -27.82 -7.73 14.27
N SER A 412 -28.91 -8.06 14.98
CA SER A 412 -29.78 -9.20 14.66
C SER A 412 -30.79 -8.89 13.56
N ASP A 413 -31.26 -7.64 13.45
CA ASP A 413 -32.43 -7.29 12.63
C ASP A 413 -32.06 -6.79 11.20
N GLY A 414 -30.78 -6.80 10.83
CA GLY A 414 -30.31 -6.64 9.44
C GLY A 414 -30.60 -5.29 8.76
N GLY A 415 -30.92 -4.23 9.53
CA GLY A 415 -31.32 -2.93 8.98
C GLY A 415 -30.34 -1.80 9.28
N PHE A 416 -29.68 -1.26 8.25
CA PHE A 416 -28.88 -0.04 8.37
C PHE A 416 -29.02 0.86 7.12
N VAL A 417 -29.36 2.14 7.31
CA VAL A 417 -29.15 3.20 6.30
C VAL A 417 -28.11 4.14 6.85
N VAL A 418 -26.97 4.25 6.16
CA VAL A 418 -26.14 5.44 6.31
C VAL A 418 -25.91 6.04 4.94
N GLU A 419 -26.19 7.34 4.86
CA GLU A 419 -25.64 8.16 3.80
C GLU A 419 -24.18 8.42 4.15
N PHE A 420 -23.27 7.76 3.43
CA PHE A 420 -21.85 8.05 3.52
C PHE A 420 -21.34 8.48 2.16
N LYS A 421 -20.33 9.36 2.18
CA LYS A 421 -19.55 9.64 0.99
C LYS A 421 -18.59 8.48 0.76
N ASP A 422 -18.71 7.84 -0.40
CA ASP A 422 -17.71 6.95 -0.96
C ASP A 422 -16.34 7.65 -1.02
N ASP A 423 -15.27 6.86 -1.00
CA ASP A 423 -13.90 7.25 -1.25
C ASP A 423 -13.68 8.17 -2.48
N GLY A 424 -14.58 8.17 -3.47
CA GLY A 424 -14.60 9.06 -4.64
C GLY A 424 -15.38 10.38 -4.44
N GLY A 425 -15.89 10.66 -3.24
CA GLY A 425 -16.69 11.86 -2.95
C GLY A 425 -18.13 11.82 -3.44
N GLU A 426 -18.64 10.64 -3.83
CA GLU A 426 -20.04 10.44 -4.21
C GLU A 426 -20.88 9.98 -3.02
N ASP A 427 -22.05 10.60 -2.84
CA ASP A 427 -23.00 10.19 -1.81
C ASP A 427 -23.59 8.83 -2.21
N GLN A 428 -23.24 7.76 -1.47
CA GLN A 428 -23.91 6.48 -1.60
C GLN A 428 -24.98 6.37 -0.52
N LYS A 429 -26.20 6.00 -0.94
CA LYS A 429 -27.31 5.65 -0.05
C LYS A 429 -27.54 4.15 -0.16
N GLU A 430 -27.07 3.37 0.80
CA GLU A 430 -27.60 2.03 0.98
C GLU A 430 -28.82 2.13 1.89
N SER A 431 -30.01 1.90 1.34
CA SER A 431 -31.27 2.03 2.06
C SER A 431 -31.79 0.66 2.53
N PHE A 432 -31.59 0.32 3.80
CA PHE A 432 -32.41 -0.64 4.54
C PHE A 432 -33.36 0.07 5.52
N LYS A 433 -34.67 0.00 5.28
CA LYS A 433 -35.70 0.74 6.04
C LYS A 433 -35.77 0.34 7.52
N GLN A 434 -35.61 1.31 8.43
CA GLN A 434 -36.47 1.49 9.63
C GLN A 434 -36.26 2.89 10.25
N ARG A 435 -37.32 3.70 10.38
CA ARG A 435 -37.28 5.03 11.06
C ARG A 435 -37.12 4.92 12.59
N GLU A 436 -37.43 3.75 13.15
CA GLU A 436 -37.36 3.48 14.59
C GLU A 436 -35.91 3.30 15.07
N PHE A 437 -35.05 2.83 14.15
CA PHE A 437 -33.61 2.63 14.28
C PHE A 437 -32.86 3.92 14.65
N GLU A 438 -33.01 4.97 13.83
CA GLU A 438 -32.32 6.26 14.03
C GLU A 438 -32.70 6.86 15.39
N LYS A 439 -33.98 6.74 15.77
CA LYS A 439 -34.50 7.35 17.00
C LYS A 439 -33.92 6.69 18.27
N ARG A 440 -33.71 5.38 18.28
CA ARG A 440 -33.10 4.65 19.42
C ARG A 440 -31.60 4.84 19.49
N PHE A 441 -30.90 4.77 18.35
CA PHE A 441 -29.45 4.94 18.30
C PHE A 441 -29.01 6.35 18.70
N PHE A 442 -29.67 7.39 18.16
CA PHE A 442 -29.37 8.78 18.52
C PHE A 442 -29.98 9.19 19.87
N SER A 443 -30.44 8.23 20.69
CA SER A 443 -30.96 8.55 22.01
C SER A 443 -29.85 9.15 22.89
N PRO A 444 -30.16 10.17 23.70
CA PRO A 444 -29.19 10.74 24.63
C PRO A 444 -28.62 9.70 25.60
N ALA A 445 -29.44 8.75 26.05
CA ALA A 445 -29.04 7.71 27.00
C ALA A 445 -27.97 6.77 26.41
N THR A 446 -28.17 6.27 25.19
CA THR A 446 -27.22 5.38 24.51
C THR A 446 -25.88 6.10 24.24
N ASN A 447 -25.92 7.35 23.75
CA ASN A 447 -24.71 8.14 23.52
C ASN A 447 -23.94 8.44 24.82
N GLN A 448 -24.66 8.74 25.91
CA GLN A 448 -24.05 8.90 27.24
C GLN A 448 -23.39 7.60 27.69
N LEU A 449 -24.04 6.45 27.50
CA LEU A 449 -23.47 5.15 27.85
C LEU A 449 -22.17 4.88 27.09
N PHE A 450 -22.14 5.07 25.76
CA PHE A 450 -20.93 4.88 24.95
C PHE A 450 -19.79 5.81 25.38
N CYS A 451 -20.07 7.10 25.55
CA CYS A 451 -19.08 8.08 26.02
C CYS A 451 -18.54 7.71 27.41
N LYS A 452 -19.41 7.26 28.33
CA LYS A 452 -19.02 6.83 29.68
C LYS A 452 -18.08 5.63 29.62
N ILE A 453 -18.46 4.57 28.92
CA ILE A 453 -17.65 3.35 28.77
C ILE A 453 -16.29 3.69 28.17
N PHE A 454 -16.29 4.52 27.12
CA PHE A 454 -15.07 4.98 26.49
C PHE A 454 -14.14 5.68 27.49
N LEU A 455 -14.64 6.65 28.26
CA LEU A 455 -13.83 7.42 29.23
C LEU A 455 -13.33 6.59 30.40
N GLU A 456 -14.13 5.64 30.89
CA GLU A 456 -13.77 4.75 32.01
C GLU A 456 -12.64 3.78 31.62
N ASN A 457 -12.65 3.29 30.38
CA ASN A 457 -11.73 2.26 29.91
C ASN A 457 -10.60 2.79 29.02
N ALA A 458 -10.63 4.07 28.62
CA ALA A 458 -9.59 4.67 27.78
C ALA A 458 -8.21 4.59 28.43
N LEU A 459 -7.20 4.29 27.61
CA LEU A 459 -5.80 4.41 28.01
C LEU A 459 -5.50 5.85 28.38
N ARG A 460 -4.76 5.99 29.48
CA ARG A 460 -4.30 7.27 30.00
C ARG A 460 -2.95 7.63 29.39
N ASP A 461 -2.74 8.92 29.21
CA ASP A 461 -1.45 9.48 28.86
C ASP A 461 -0.48 9.28 30.05
N PRO A 462 0.67 8.64 29.83
CA PRO A 462 1.58 8.24 30.90
C PRO A 462 2.26 9.44 31.59
N VAL A 463 2.25 10.61 30.97
CA VAL A 463 2.83 11.84 31.53
C VAL A 463 1.78 12.65 32.27
N SER A 464 0.62 12.89 31.66
CA SER A 464 -0.42 13.72 32.28
C SER A 464 -1.35 12.96 33.22
N GLY A 465 -1.44 11.64 33.11
CA GLY A 465 -2.39 10.79 33.85
C GLY A 465 -3.84 10.92 33.36
N GLU A 466 -4.11 11.78 32.38
CA GLU A 466 -5.44 12.01 31.82
C GLU A 466 -5.77 11.08 30.66
N ILE A 467 -6.97 11.21 30.10
CA ILE A 467 -7.38 10.46 28.91
C ILE A 467 -6.36 10.69 27.80
N GLY A 468 -5.78 9.63 27.26
CA GLY A 468 -4.85 9.71 26.13
C GLY A 468 -5.51 10.32 24.90
N LYS A 469 -4.73 10.88 23.97
CA LYS A 469 -5.27 11.40 22.72
C LYS A 469 -6.13 10.35 22.01
N SER A 470 -7.30 10.79 21.58
CA SER A 470 -8.36 9.90 21.10
C SER A 470 -8.99 10.42 19.82
N ILE A 471 -9.31 9.51 18.90
CA ILE A 471 -10.11 9.82 17.70
C ILE A 471 -11.38 8.98 17.74
N VAL A 472 -12.53 9.63 17.65
CA VAL A 472 -13.85 9.01 17.70
C VAL A 472 -14.52 9.17 16.33
N PHE A 473 -14.95 8.05 15.74
CA PHE A 473 -15.61 8.00 14.44
C PHE A 473 -17.12 7.91 14.63
N ALA A 474 -17.81 9.00 14.29
CA ALA A 474 -19.24 9.16 14.36
C ALA A 474 -19.93 8.85 13.03
N VAL A 475 -21.22 8.52 13.10
CA VAL A 475 -22.07 8.24 11.93
C VAL A 475 -22.26 9.45 11.02
N SER A 476 -22.54 10.63 11.59
CA SER A 476 -22.85 11.85 10.84
C SER A 476 -22.24 13.08 11.52
N GLN A 477 -22.26 14.23 10.83
CA GLN A 477 -21.72 15.47 11.39
C GLN A 477 -22.51 15.93 12.61
N ASN A 478 -23.85 15.81 12.57
CA ASN A 478 -24.69 16.11 13.73
C ASN A 478 -24.39 15.18 14.90
N HIS A 479 -24.18 13.88 14.62
CA HIS A 479 -23.79 12.93 15.65
C HIS A 479 -22.42 13.28 16.26
N ALA A 480 -21.46 13.71 15.44
CA ALA A 480 -20.15 14.15 15.93
C ALA A 480 -20.26 15.35 16.88
N ALA A 481 -21.14 16.31 16.58
CA ALA A 481 -21.43 17.44 17.47
C ALA A 481 -22.03 16.97 18.80
N THR A 482 -23.05 16.09 18.75
CA THR A 482 -23.67 15.52 19.96
C THR A 482 -22.66 14.77 20.83
N LEU A 483 -21.83 13.92 20.24
CA LEU A 483 -20.81 13.18 20.99
C LEU A 483 -19.76 14.11 21.60
N ALA A 484 -19.29 15.12 20.86
CA ALA A 484 -18.36 16.11 21.39
C ALA A 484 -18.96 16.84 22.61
N GLN A 485 -20.23 17.24 22.54
CA GLN A 485 -20.95 17.85 23.66
C GLN A 485 -21.03 16.91 24.87
N VAL A 486 -21.44 15.66 24.67
CA VAL A 486 -21.55 14.66 25.76
C VAL A 486 -20.18 14.39 26.41
N PHE A 487 -19.12 14.26 25.62
CA PHE A 487 -17.77 14.11 26.16
C PHE A 487 -17.33 15.32 26.98
N ASN A 488 -17.65 16.54 26.55
CA ASN A 488 -17.32 17.76 27.30
C ASN A 488 -18.10 17.85 28.63
N GLU A 489 -19.39 17.51 28.64
CA GLU A 489 -20.21 17.48 29.87
C GLU A 489 -19.68 16.46 30.88
N MET A 490 -19.28 15.28 30.40
CA MET A 490 -18.66 14.26 31.26
C MET A 490 -17.27 14.69 31.74
N ALA A 491 -16.48 15.31 30.87
CA ALA A 491 -15.16 15.81 31.23
C ALA A 491 -15.23 16.95 32.26
N ASP A 492 -16.25 17.81 32.23
CA ASP A 492 -16.44 18.84 33.26
C ASP A 492 -16.73 18.24 34.64
N ARG A 493 -17.43 17.10 34.69
CA ARG A 493 -17.64 16.35 35.94
C ARG A 493 -16.36 15.64 36.42
N MET A 494 -15.59 15.07 35.49
CA MET A 494 -14.35 14.34 35.80
C MET A 494 -13.17 15.27 36.11
N PHE A 495 -13.12 16.44 35.49
CA PHE A 495 -12.05 17.42 35.57
C PHE A 495 -12.62 18.85 35.74
N PRO A 496 -13.27 19.16 36.88
CA PRO A 496 -13.97 20.43 37.07
C PRO A 496 -13.08 21.65 36.85
N GLY A 497 -13.55 22.60 36.05
CA GLY A 497 -12.87 23.88 35.79
C GLY A 497 -11.61 23.80 34.92
N LYS A 498 -11.24 22.61 34.42
CA LYS A 498 -9.99 22.40 33.66
C LYS A 498 -10.12 22.65 32.17
N TYR A 499 -11.18 22.13 31.55
CA TYR A 499 -11.32 22.10 30.09
C TYR A 499 -12.23 23.17 29.53
N GLN A 500 -13.25 23.63 30.27
CA GLN A 500 -14.17 24.68 29.80
C GLN A 500 -14.75 24.38 28.39
N SER A 501 -15.14 23.12 28.14
CA SER A 501 -15.60 22.60 26.84
C SER A 501 -14.53 22.39 25.74
N ASP A 502 -13.24 22.51 26.06
CA ASP A 502 -12.15 22.23 25.10
C ASP A 502 -11.67 20.77 25.12
N PHE A 503 -12.31 19.88 25.88
CA PHE A 503 -11.85 18.49 26.04
C PHE A 503 -12.07 17.65 24.77
N ALA A 504 -13.26 17.77 24.18
CA ALA A 504 -13.65 17.09 22.95
C ALA A 504 -14.06 18.10 21.88
N VAL A 505 -13.57 17.90 20.65
CA VAL A 505 -13.77 18.83 19.53
C VAL A 505 -14.31 18.08 18.32
N GLN A 506 -15.33 18.65 17.68
CA GLN A 506 -15.81 18.18 16.39
C GLN A 506 -14.85 18.61 15.27
N VAL A 507 -14.38 17.64 14.50
CA VAL A 507 -13.51 17.87 13.33
C VAL A 507 -14.19 17.25 12.11
N THR A 508 -15.06 18.04 11.46
CA THR A 508 -15.80 17.66 10.25
C THR A 508 -15.71 18.75 9.19
N SER A 509 -16.05 18.42 7.94
CA SER A 509 -15.88 19.33 6.80
C SER A 509 -16.74 20.59 6.86
N GLN A 510 -17.77 20.60 7.71
CA GLN A 510 -18.63 21.77 7.96
C GLN A 510 -17.99 22.77 8.93
N ILE A 511 -16.96 22.37 9.69
CA ILE A 511 -16.29 23.25 10.64
C ILE A 511 -15.25 24.09 9.92
N ASP A 512 -15.37 25.41 10.06
CA ASP A 512 -14.39 26.36 9.53
C ASP A 512 -13.02 26.08 10.14
N GLY A 513 -12.00 25.97 9.28
CA GLY A 513 -10.65 25.66 9.72
C GLY A 513 -10.43 24.22 10.21
N ALA A 514 -11.34 23.27 9.94
CA ALA A 514 -11.18 21.86 10.31
C ALA A 514 -9.82 21.25 9.88
N GLN A 515 -9.29 21.70 8.74
CA GLN A 515 -7.95 21.31 8.27
C GLN A 515 -6.84 21.79 9.20
N GLN A 516 -6.92 23.03 9.68
CA GLN A 516 -5.96 23.55 10.63
C GLN A 516 -6.12 22.85 11.99
N MET A 517 -7.33 22.45 12.35
CA MET A 517 -7.58 21.69 13.58
C MET A 517 -6.91 20.32 13.57
N THR A 518 -6.95 19.58 12.46
CA THR A 518 -6.21 18.31 12.36
C THR A 518 -4.71 18.55 12.50
N ILE A 519 -4.14 19.49 11.73
CA ILE A 519 -2.71 19.87 11.83
C ILE A 519 -2.35 20.22 13.28
N ASN A 520 -3.21 20.96 13.97
CA ASN A 520 -2.97 21.36 15.35
C ASN A 520 -3.06 20.17 16.32
N PHE A 521 -3.93 19.20 16.06
CA PHE A 521 -4.01 18.00 16.88
C PHE A 521 -2.73 17.14 16.73
N THR A 522 -2.15 17.07 15.53
CA THR A 522 -0.89 16.32 15.27
C THR A 522 0.27 16.99 15.99
N ASN A 523 0.32 18.33 15.91
CA ASN A 523 1.42 19.12 16.44
C ASN A 523 1.29 19.46 17.94
N ASN A 524 0.35 18.82 18.64
CA ASN A 524 0.14 19.01 20.08
C ASN A 524 -0.25 20.45 20.48
N ASN A 525 -1.06 21.12 19.65
CA ASN A 525 -1.46 22.52 19.85
C ASN A 525 -2.95 22.81 19.53
N LEU A 526 -3.81 21.81 19.40
CA LEU A 526 -5.24 22.03 19.19
C LEU A 526 -5.88 22.62 20.47
N LEU A 527 -6.45 23.81 20.32
CA LEU A 527 -6.97 24.66 21.41
C LEU A 527 -5.90 25.03 22.46
N GLY A 528 -4.63 25.07 22.05
CA GLY A 528 -3.48 25.36 22.90
C GLY A 528 -2.70 24.10 23.32
N SER A 529 -1.54 24.33 23.94
CA SER A 529 -0.77 23.28 24.63
C SER A 529 -1.24 23.20 26.08
N ALA A 530 -1.53 22.00 26.59
CA ALA A 530 -2.05 21.74 27.93
C ALA A 530 -1.68 22.79 28.99
N ASN A 531 -2.62 23.70 29.28
CA ASN A 531 -2.43 24.85 30.18
C ASN A 531 -2.12 24.45 31.65
N PHE A 532 -2.09 23.15 31.94
CA PHE A 532 -1.96 22.58 33.29
C PHE A 532 -0.63 21.82 33.51
N LEU A 533 0.15 21.56 32.46
CA LEU A 533 1.49 20.97 32.57
C LEU A 533 2.47 21.77 31.70
N PRO A 534 3.03 22.89 32.22
CA PRO A 534 3.91 23.76 31.44
C PRO A 534 5.14 23.06 30.84
N ALA A 535 5.60 21.97 31.48
CA ALA A 535 6.75 21.20 31.04
C ALA A 535 6.43 20.17 29.93
N TYR A 536 5.16 19.94 29.60
CA TYR A 536 4.73 18.86 28.71
C TYR A 536 3.88 19.39 27.55
N LYS A 537 4.39 19.21 26.32
CA LYS A 537 3.71 19.66 25.11
C LYS A 537 2.69 18.64 24.63
N THR A 538 1.43 18.82 25.03
CA THR A 538 0.31 18.02 24.53
C THR A 538 -0.88 18.89 24.16
N SER A 539 -1.72 18.41 23.24
CA SER A 539 -2.96 19.09 22.84
C SER A 539 -3.91 19.25 24.03
N LYS A 540 -4.50 20.46 24.20
CA LYS A 540 -5.56 20.69 25.19
C LYS A 540 -6.78 19.83 24.88
N ALA A 541 -7.21 19.80 23.62
CA ALA A 541 -8.21 18.84 23.16
C ALA A 541 -7.65 17.42 23.27
N ARG A 542 -8.37 16.53 23.98
CA ARG A 542 -8.00 15.12 24.17
C ARG A 542 -8.73 14.22 23.20
N ILE A 543 -9.94 14.59 22.77
CA ILE A 543 -10.78 13.80 21.87
C ILE A 543 -11.13 14.61 20.62
N CYS A 544 -10.82 14.07 19.44
CA CYS A 544 -11.33 14.57 18.17
C CYS A 544 -12.47 13.68 17.69
N VAL A 545 -13.65 14.24 17.47
CA VAL A 545 -14.82 13.53 16.94
C VAL A 545 -15.00 13.86 15.47
N THR A 546 -14.89 12.85 14.60
CA THR A 546 -14.89 12.98 13.13
C THR A 546 -15.89 11.99 12.52
N VAL A 547 -16.23 12.18 11.23
CA VAL A 547 -16.94 11.18 10.43
C VAL A 547 -15.96 10.42 9.53
N GLY A 548 -15.36 11.12 8.57
CA GLY A 548 -14.42 10.55 7.59
C GLY A 548 -13.21 11.43 7.28
N MET A 549 -13.06 12.57 7.95
CA MET A 549 -11.92 13.48 7.67
C MET A 549 -10.60 12.88 8.14
N MET A 550 -10.57 12.26 9.32
CA MET A 550 -9.33 11.73 9.92
C MET A 550 -9.14 10.22 9.67
N THR A 551 -9.81 9.63 8.66
CA THR A 551 -9.59 8.23 8.26
C THR A 551 -8.33 8.07 7.43
N THR A 552 -8.03 9.02 6.53
CA THR A 552 -6.84 9.06 5.65
C THR A 552 -5.89 10.21 5.98
N GLY A 553 -4.62 10.08 5.60
CA GLY A 553 -3.67 11.20 5.55
C GLY A 553 -3.20 11.84 6.87
N TYR A 554 -3.67 11.37 8.03
CA TYR A 554 -3.34 11.98 9.32
C TYR A 554 -2.27 11.20 10.10
N ASP A 555 -1.15 11.85 10.46
CA ASP A 555 -0.02 11.23 11.16
C ASP A 555 0.09 11.72 12.61
N CYS A 556 -0.35 10.90 13.58
CA CYS A 556 -0.38 11.26 15.00
C CYS A 556 0.07 10.04 15.83
N PRO A 557 1.38 9.91 16.11
CA PRO A 557 1.94 8.72 16.79
C PRO A 557 1.43 8.53 18.22
N ASP A 558 1.10 9.62 18.91
CA ASP A 558 0.71 9.71 20.31
C ASP A 558 -0.79 9.40 20.59
N VAL A 559 -1.55 9.00 19.56
CA VAL A 559 -2.93 8.53 19.73
C VAL A 559 -2.96 7.21 20.50
N LEU A 560 -3.72 7.15 21.60
CA LEU A 560 -3.84 5.97 22.46
C LEU A 560 -5.19 5.25 22.33
N ASN A 561 -6.23 5.94 21.86
CA ASN A 561 -7.57 5.37 21.79
C ASN A 561 -8.26 5.70 20.45
N LEU A 562 -8.90 4.71 19.85
CA LEU A 562 -9.78 4.87 18.69
C LEU A 562 -11.18 4.40 19.05
N GLY A 563 -12.20 5.22 18.81
CA GLY A 563 -13.60 4.88 19.09
C GLY A 563 -14.41 4.66 17.82
N LEU A 564 -14.93 3.45 17.61
CA LEU A 564 -15.84 3.12 16.51
C LEU A 564 -17.29 3.26 16.99
N LEU A 565 -17.84 4.48 16.92
CA LEU A 565 -19.24 4.80 17.26
C LEU A 565 -20.10 4.88 15.98
N ARG A 566 -19.73 4.08 14.99
CA ARG A 566 -20.45 3.83 13.75
C ARG A 566 -20.12 2.43 13.25
N PRO A 567 -20.99 1.79 12.46
CA PRO A 567 -20.59 0.65 11.69
C PRO A 567 -19.71 1.07 10.51
N ILE A 568 -18.88 0.11 10.07
CA ILE A 568 -17.94 0.24 8.98
C ILE A 568 -18.15 -0.97 8.07
N PHE A 569 -18.51 -0.70 6.81
CA PHE A 569 -18.75 -1.74 5.81
C PHE A 569 -17.57 -1.91 4.85
N SER A 570 -16.73 -0.89 4.72
CA SER A 570 -15.55 -0.92 3.85
C SER A 570 -14.35 -1.52 4.59
N PRO A 571 -13.76 -2.63 4.12
CA PRO A 571 -12.53 -3.18 4.72
C PRO A 571 -11.37 -2.18 4.60
N THR A 572 -11.36 -1.36 3.54
CA THR A 572 -10.36 -0.31 3.34
C THR A 572 -10.43 0.75 4.44
N ASP A 573 -11.63 1.23 4.76
CA ASP A 573 -11.81 2.23 5.82
C ASP A 573 -11.43 1.66 7.19
N PHE A 574 -11.81 0.41 7.46
CA PHE A 574 -11.47 -0.24 8.72
C PHE A 574 -9.96 -0.37 8.92
N ILE A 575 -9.22 -0.83 7.91
CA ILE A 575 -7.75 -0.92 7.95
C ILE A 575 -7.13 0.47 8.13
N GLN A 576 -7.66 1.49 7.45
CA GLN A 576 -7.16 2.86 7.55
C GLN A 576 -7.38 3.48 8.93
N ILE A 577 -8.56 3.26 9.52
CA ILE A 577 -8.89 3.69 10.89
C ILE A 577 -7.97 2.99 11.89
N LYS A 578 -7.91 1.64 11.85
CA LYS A 578 -7.04 0.85 12.73
C LYS A 578 -5.58 1.31 12.60
N GLY A 579 -5.11 1.55 11.38
CA GLY A 579 -3.78 2.06 11.07
C GLY A 579 -3.45 3.45 11.63
N ARG A 580 -4.40 4.20 12.22
CA ARG A 580 -4.10 5.44 12.95
C ARG A 580 -3.47 5.16 14.32
N GLY A 581 -3.80 4.04 14.96
CA GLY A 581 -3.31 3.69 16.29
C GLY A 581 -2.00 2.89 16.30
N THR A 582 -1.59 2.30 15.19
CA THR A 582 -0.51 1.29 15.13
C THR A 582 0.91 1.84 15.27
N ARG A 583 1.09 3.17 15.27
CA ARG A 583 2.41 3.81 15.37
C ARG A 583 2.95 3.76 16.79
N ARG A 584 4.25 3.49 16.91
CA ARG A 584 4.99 3.62 18.16
C ARG A 584 5.22 5.10 18.49
N HIS A 585 5.27 5.41 19.78
CA HIS A 585 5.58 6.76 20.26
C HIS A 585 6.20 6.66 21.66
N ASN A 586 7.17 7.53 21.94
CA ASN A 586 7.71 7.74 23.28
C ASN A 586 7.23 9.09 23.80
N PHE A 587 6.45 9.09 24.87
CA PHE A 587 5.82 10.29 25.42
C PHE A 587 6.83 11.26 26.08
N LEU A 588 8.08 10.84 26.33
CA LEU A 588 9.14 11.74 26.82
C LEU A 588 9.62 12.72 25.75
N GLU A 589 9.38 12.44 24.47
CA GLU A 589 9.76 13.34 23.36
C GLU A 589 9.12 14.73 23.50
N GLN A 590 7.93 14.79 24.12
CA GLN A 590 7.19 16.04 24.34
C GLN A 590 7.39 16.63 25.75
N LEU A 591 8.19 15.98 26.60
CA LEU A 591 8.48 16.45 27.95
C LEU A 591 9.80 17.22 27.94
N HIS A 592 9.72 18.53 28.22
CA HIS A 592 10.86 19.44 28.15
C HIS A 592 11.69 19.51 29.44
N ASN A 593 11.23 18.89 30.53
CA ASN A 593 11.94 18.84 31.81
C ASN A 593 12.60 17.47 32.03
N ASP A 594 13.93 17.44 32.09
CA ASP A 594 14.73 16.21 32.24
C ASP A 594 14.57 15.54 33.61
N GLU A 595 14.32 16.29 34.69
CA GLU A 595 14.06 15.71 36.02
C GLU A 595 12.72 14.97 36.06
N ALA A 596 11.72 15.50 35.35
CA ALA A 596 10.41 14.89 35.25
C ALA A 596 10.41 13.61 34.38
N LYS A 597 11.36 13.46 33.45
CA LYS A 597 11.48 12.25 32.61
C LYS A 597 11.73 11.01 33.46
N GLY A 598 12.50 11.11 34.53
CA GLY A 598 12.81 10.00 35.44
C GLY A 598 11.62 9.49 36.27
N LEU A 599 10.53 10.26 36.35
CA LEU A 599 9.33 9.91 37.12
C LEU A 599 8.31 9.10 36.30
N VAL A 600 8.43 9.10 34.98
CA VAL A 600 7.50 8.40 34.08
C VAL A 600 7.91 6.93 33.97
N LYS A 601 7.11 6.03 34.56
CA LYS A 601 7.43 4.59 34.63
C LYS A 601 7.38 3.87 33.28
N ASN A 602 6.40 4.19 32.44
CA ASN A 602 6.16 3.52 31.15
C ASN A 602 5.92 4.57 30.05
N PRO A 603 6.98 5.22 29.53
CA PRO A 603 6.85 6.29 28.56
C PRO A 603 6.60 5.81 27.13
N ASP A 604 6.86 4.54 26.82
CA ASP A 604 6.69 3.98 25.49
C ASP A 604 5.27 3.47 25.30
N LYS A 605 4.71 3.79 24.14
CA LYS A 605 3.42 3.26 23.71
C LYS A 605 3.53 1.77 23.37
N ALA A 606 3.05 0.92 24.27
CA ALA A 606 3.04 -0.53 24.11
C ALA A 606 1.84 -1.05 23.29
N THR A 607 0.67 -0.42 23.44
CA THR A 607 -0.59 -0.78 22.76
C THR A 607 -1.45 0.48 22.55
N PHE A 608 -2.56 0.34 21.84
CA PHE A 608 -3.63 1.33 21.76
C PHE A 608 -4.98 0.61 21.91
N LYS A 609 -6.01 1.29 22.44
CA LYS A 609 -7.35 0.70 22.55
C LYS A 609 -8.19 1.01 21.31
N LEU A 610 -8.83 -0.02 20.78
CA LEU A 610 -9.83 0.08 19.71
C LEU A 610 -11.20 -0.27 20.31
N PHE A 611 -12.02 0.74 20.58
CA PHE A 611 -13.35 0.56 21.11
C PHE A 611 -14.32 0.27 19.97
N ASP A 612 -14.97 -0.87 20.04
CA ASP A 612 -15.93 -1.33 19.04
C ASP A 612 -17.30 -1.49 19.69
N PHE A 613 -18.21 -0.57 19.37
CA PHE A 613 -19.59 -0.59 19.88
C PHE A 613 -20.56 -1.26 18.90
N PHE A 614 -20.08 -1.66 17.72
CA PHE A 614 -20.91 -2.13 16.61
C PHE A 614 -20.51 -3.50 16.08
N ALA A 615 -19.67 -4.24 16.81
CA ALA A 615 -19.13 -5.52 16.38
C ALA A 615 -18.51 -5.47 14.97
N ASN A 616 -17.86 -4.35 14.61
CA ASN A 616 -17.13 -4.20 13.36
C ASN A 616 -16.02 -5.25 13.24
N CYS A 617 -15.32 -5.55 14.34
CA CYS A 617 -14.27 -6.56 14.38
C CYS A 617 -14.84 -7.95 14.08
N GLU A 618 -15.93 -8.34 14.77
CA GLU A 618 -16.64 -9.61 14.49
C GLU A 618 -17.14 -9.66 13.04
N TYR A 619 -17.67 -8.54 12.53
CA TYR A 619 -18.14 -8.47 11.15
C TYR A 619 -17.02 -8.78 10.15
N PHE A 620 -15.85 -8.14 10.26
CA PHE A 620 -14.72 -8.39 9.37
C PHE A 620 -13.99 -9.72 9.66
N GLU A 621 -14.15 -10.31 10.84
CA GLU A 621 -13.56 -11.60 11.18
C GLU A 621 -14.42 -12.79 10.75
N GLU A 622 -15.75 -12.70 10.87
CA GLU A 622 -16.64 -13.86 10.70
C GLU A 622 -17.64 -13.69 9.56
N LYS A 623 -18.19 -12.48 9.36
CA LYS A 623 -19.38 -12.26 8.52
C LYS A 623 -19.08 -11.67 7.14
N PHE A 624 -17.98 -10.93 6.99
CA PHE A 624 -17.63 -10.26 5.73
C PHE A 624 -17.21 -11.28 4.67
N SER A 625 -17.90 -11.27 3.53
CA SER A 625 -17.54 -12.10 2.38
C SER A 625 -16.45 -11.43 1.57
N TYR A 626 -15.20 -11.81 1.83
CA TYR A 626 -14.07 -11.31 1.04
C TYR A 626 -14.08 -11.81 -0.41
N ASP A 627 -14.91 -12.80 -0.73
CA ASP A 627 -15.08 -13.38 -2.06
C ASP A 627 -16.13 -12.67 -2.91
N GLU A 628 -16.85 -11.67 -2.37
CA GLU A 628 -17.85 -10.92 -3.12
C GLU A 628 -17.21 -10.05 -4.21
N VAL A 629 -17.79 -10.11 -5.41
CA VAL A 629 -17.38 -9.32 -6.56
C VAL A 629 -17.70 -7.84 -6.30
N LEU A 630 -16.67 -6.98 -6.29
CA LEU A 630 -16.85 -5.54 -6.05
C LEU A 630 -17.88 -4.95 -7.03
N LYS A 631 -18.87 -4.24 -6.49
CA LYS A 631 -19.89 -3.54 -7.30
C LYS A 631 -19.28 -2.30 -7.96
N LEU A 632 -19.69 -2.02 -9.19
CA LEU A 632 -19.30 -0.79 -9.87
C LEU A 632 -20.03 0.43 -9.27
N PRO A 633 -19.38 1.60 -9.18
CA PRO A 633 -20.04 2.86 -8.82
C PRO A 633 -21.19 3.18 -9.79
N VAL A 634 -22.30 3.68 -9.25
CA VAL A 634 -23.48 4.04 -10.05
C VAL A 634 -23.24 5.38 -10.76
N PRO A 635 -23.32 5.46 -12.10
CA PRO A 635 -23.07 6.71 -12.80
C PRO A 635 -24.14 7.77 -12.46
N LYS A 636 -23.73 8.98 -12.07
CA LYS A 636 -24.62 10.13 -11.88
C LYS A 636 -25.39 10.43 -13.17
N ARG A 637 -26.73 10.34 -13.11
CA ARG A 637 -27.60 10.89 -14.15
C ARG A 637 -27.62 12.41 -14.02
N ASN A 638 -27.06 13.12 -14.99
CA ASN A 638 -27.23 14.56 -15.11
C ASN A 638 -28.69 14.88 -15.48
N GLY A 639 -29.43 15.52 -14.56
CA GLY A 639 -30.58 16.38 -14.86
C GLY A 639 -31.90 16.07 -14.14
N ARG A 640 -32.30 16.93 -13.19
CA ARG A 640 -33.45 17.87 -13.26
C ARG A 640 -33.60 18.70 -11.98
N ASP A 641 -34.18 19.90 -12.16
CA ASP A 641 -34.39 21.02 -11.23
C ASP A 641 -34.94 20.70 -9.82
N PRO A 642 -34.70 21.59 -8.83
CA PRO A 642 -35.13 21.43 -7.45
C PRO A 642 -36.63 21.72 -7.35
N SER A 643 -37.42 20.68 -7.08
CA SER A 643 -38.77 20.86 -6.53
C SER A 643 -38.75 20.44 -5.07
N ASP A 644 -39.43 21.26 -4.27
CA ASP A 644 -39.35 21.45 -2.82
C ASP A 644 -39.00 20.23 -1.94
N PRO A 645 -38.20 20.43 -0.88
CA PRO A 645 -38.07 19.44 0.18
C PRO A 645 -39.42 19.30 0.91
N PRO A 646 -39.88 18.08 1.22
CA PRO A 646 -41.13 17.91 1.95
C PRO A 646 -41.00 18.50 3.36
N THR A 647 -41.99 19.30 3.73
CA THR A 647 -42.18 19.94 5.04
C THR A 647 -42.02 18.92 6.18
N PRO A 648 -41.25 19.19 7.25
CA PRO A 648 -41.23 18.30 8.41
C PRO A 648 -42.58 18.43 9.13
N SER A 649 -43.38 17.36 9.15
CA SER A 649 -44.59 17.31 9.96
C SER A 649 -44.22 17.18 11.44
N ASN A 650 -44.94 17.93 12.26
CA ASN A 650 -44.74 18.14 13.68
C ASN A 650 -44.25 16.94 14.49
N SER A 651 -43.27 17.24 15.33
CA SER A 651 -42.70 16.44 16.42
C SER A 651 -43.77 15.84 17.34
N LEU A 652 -43.86 14.51 17.36
CA LEU A 652 -44.32 13.78 18.54
C LEU A 652 -43.07 13.36 19.33
N THR A 653 -42.75 14.17 20.33
CA THR A 653 -41.76 13.91 21.37
C THR A 653 -42.22 12.66 22.14
N TYR A 654 -41.52 11.55 21.94
CA TYR A 654 -41.72 10.33 22.73
C TYR A 654 -40.43 10.09 23.49
N ASN A 655 -40.46 10.32 24.80
CA ASN A 655 -39.35 10.07 25.70
C ASN A 655 -39.38 8.60 26.11
N HIS A 656 -38.44 7.80 25.60
CA HIS A 656 -38.15 6.50 26.18
C HIS A 656 -37.32 6.73 27.46
N LEU A 657 -37.89 6.35 28.61
CA LEU A 657 -37.32 6.50 29.96
C LEU A 657 -36.64 5.21 30.47
N GLY A 658 -36.42 4.22 29.61
CA GLY A 658 -35.70 3.00 29.99
C GLY A 658 -34.19 3.22 30.03
N ASP A 659 -33.56 2.84 31.14
CA ASP A 659 -32.11 2.77 31.27
C ASP A 659 -31.53 1.77 30.25
N ASP A 660 -30.59 2.21 29.43
CA ASP A 660 -29.87 1.35 28.48
C ASP A 660 -28.81 0.56 29.29
N ILE A 661 -28.95 -0.76 29.36
CA ILE A 661 -28.11 -1.62 30.21
C ILE A 661 -26.96 -2.18 29.37
N LEU A 662 -25.75 -2.14 29.94
CA LEU A 662 -24.57 -2.76 29.35
C LEU A 662 -24.75 -4.28 29.29
N PHE A 663 -24.68 -4.87 28.10
CA PHE A 663 -24.84 -6.32 27.93
C PHE A 663 -23.51 -7.06 28.14
N THR A 664 -22.44 -6.59 27.50
CA THR A 664 -21.09 -7.17 27.68
C THR A 664 -19.98 -6.16 27.37
N ILE A 665 -18.92 -6.16 28.18
CA ILE A 665 -17.60 -5.60 27.83
C ILE A 665 -16.60 -6.74 27.80
N LYS A 666 -15.92 -6.93 26.68
CA LYS A 666 -14.81 -7.88 26.53
C LYS A 666 -13.58 -7.13 26.03
N GLU A 667 -12.47 -7.29 26.73
CA GLU A 667 -11.17 -6.82 26.25
C GLU A 667 -10.39 -7.99 25.65
N GLN A 668 -9.95 -7.85 24.41
CA GLN A 668 -9.17 -8.84 23.70
C GLN A 668 -7.90 -8.19 23.13
N THR A 669 -6.74 -8.70 23.53
CA THR A 669 -5.47 -8.30 22.94
C THR A 669 -5.25 -9.04 21.64
N VAL A 670 -5.01 -8.30 20.55
CA VAL A 670 -4.73 -8.90 19.25
C VAL A 670 -3.28 -9.38 19.21
N GLY A 671 -3.09 -10.71 19.14
CA GLY A 671 -1.77 -11.35 19.07
C GLY A 671 -1.03 -11.11 17.74
N PHE A 672 0.20 -11.61 17.62
CA PHE A 672 1.07 -11.44 16.44
C PHE A 672 0.48 -11.95 15.12
N GLU A 673 -0.51 -12.83 15.19
CA GLU A 673 -1.23 -13.31 14.02
C GLU A 673 -2.20 -12.27 13.43
N GLY A 674 -2.50 -11.18 14.15
CA GLY A 674 -3.43 -10.11 13.75
C GLY A 674 -4.87 -10.56 13.51
N MET A 675 -5.70 -9.68 12.92
CA MET A 675 -7.11 -9.99 12.61
C MET A 675 -7.22 -10.74 11.27
N ARG A 676 -8.31 -11.47 11.02
CA ARG A 676 -8.51 -12.21 9.75
C ARG A 676 -8.36 -11.33 8.50
N ILE A 677 -8.87 -10.10 8.57
CA ILE A 677 -8.73 -9.08 7.51
C ILE A 677 -7.26 -8.78 7.14
N ASP A 678 -6.32 -9.00 8.06
CA ASP A 678 -4.88 -8.79 7.85
C ASP A 678 -4.19 -10.02 7.22
N ARG A 679 -4.86 -11.18 7.16
CA ARG A 679 -4.32 -12.49 6.74
C ARG A 679 -4.73 -12.92 5.32
N GLU A 680 -5.54 -12.12 4.63
CA GLU A 680 -6.30 -12.39 3.38
C GLU A 680 -5.46 -12.58 2.08
N PHE A 681 -4.39 -13.37 2.17
CA PHE A 681 -3.63 -13.91 1.03
C PHE A 681 -3.56 -15.44 1.06
N TYR A 682 -3.53 -16.05 2.26
CA TYR A 682 -3.43 -17.50 2.43
C TYR A 682 -4.72 -18.24 2.06
N ALA A 683 -5.88 -17.64 2.36
CA ALA A 683 -7.20 -18.20 2.04
C ALA A 683 -7.47 -18.29 0.53
N LYS A 684 -6.84 -17.42 -0.28
CA LYS A 684 -6.98 -17.44 -1.75
C LYS A 684 -6.34 -18.69 -2.36
N PHE A 685 -5.14 -19.06 -1.90
CA PHE A 685 -4.48 -20.30 -2.34
C PHE A 685 -5.28 -21.54 -1.89
N GLU A 686 -5.79 -21.53 -0.65
CA GLU A 686 -6.65 -22.60 -0.13
C GLU A 686 -7.90 -22.81 -1.00
N HIS A 687 -8.53 -21.74 -1.46
CA HIS A 687 -9.72 -21.78 -2.32
C HIS A 687 -9.42 -22.30 -3.73
N VAL A 688 -8.35 -21.82 -4.38
CA VAL A 688 -7.93 -22.29 -5.72
C VAL A 688 -7.62 -23.78 -5.73
N VAL A 689 -6.98 -24.26 -4.67
CA VAL A 689 -6.63 -25.68 -4.52
C VAL A 689 -7.88 -26.54 -4.24
N ARG A 690 -8.84 -26.04 -3.45
CA ARG A 690 -10.09 -26.77 -3.12
C ARG A 690 -11.07 -26.85 -4.29
N GLU A 691 -11.19 -25.81 -5.10
CA GLU A 691 -12.13 -25.77 -6.23
C GLU A 691 -11.60 -26.47 -7.50
N ASN A 692 -10.35 -26.91 -7.50
CA ASN A 692 -9.81 -27.68 -8.61
C ASN A 692 -10.23 -29.16 -8.51
N ASP A 693 -11.18 -29.56 -9.35
CA ASP A 693 -11.74 -30.93 -9.39
C ASP A 693 -10.67 -32.03 -9.50
N PHE A 694 -9.59 -31.78 -10.24
CA PHE A 694 -8.49 -32.75 -10.39
C PHE A 694 -7.72 -32.93 -9.08
N ILE A 695 -7.41 -31.83 -8.40
CA ILE A 695 -6.70 -31.84 -7.12
C ILE A 695 -7.59 -32.49 -6.06
N ALA A 696 -8.86 -32.08 -5.94
CA ALA A 696 -9.79 -32.62 -4.95
C ALA A 696 -9.98 -34.14 -5.10
N THR A 697 -10.28 -34.60 -6.32
CA THR A 697 -10.48 -36.04 -6.61
C THR A 697 -9.20 -36.86 -6.36
N SER A 698 -8.04 -36.30 -6.70
CA SER A 698 -6.75 -36.99 -6.55
C SER A 698 -6.27 -37.03 -5.09
N VAL A 699 -6.62 -36.02 -4.28
CA VAL A 699 -6.38 -36.00 -2.83
C VAL A 699 -7.29 -37.01 -2.13
N GLU A 700 -8.58 -37.09 -2.49
CA GLU A 700 -9.51 -38.10 -1.98
C GLU A 700 -9.06 -39.53 -2.33
N ALA A 701 -8.47 -39.73 -3.52
CA ALA A 701 -7.90 -41.00 -3.95
C ALA A 701 -6.50 -41.31 -3.36
N GLY A 702 -5.92 -40.42 -2.52
CA GLY A 702 -4.60 -40.60 -1.91
C GLY A 702 -3.41 -40.53 -2.89
N GLN A 703 -3.61 -39.99 -4.10
CA GLN A 703 -2.60 -39.92 -5.17
C GLN A 703 -1.66 -38.70 -5.01
N TRP A 704 -0.97 -38.61 -3.87
CA TRP A 704 -0.19 -37.43 -3.48
C TRP A 704 0.88 -37.01 -4.48
N ASP A 705 1.63 -37.95 -5.06
CA ASP A 705 2.69 -37.63 -6.01
C ASP A 705 2.14 -36.97 -7.28
N ARG A 706 0.96 -37.41 -7.71
CA ARG A 706 0.25 -36.88 -8.88
C ARG A 706 -0.31 -35.49 -8.62
N VAL A 707 -0.82 -35.26 -7.40
CA VAL A 707 -1.28 -33.93 -6.96
C VAL A 707 -0.12 -32.96 -6.88
N ILE A 708 0.99 -33.37 -6.27
CA ILE A 708 2.19 -32.53 -6.10
C ILE A 708 2.77 -32.15 -7.46
N ASP A 709 2.87 -33.09 -8.39
CA ASP A 709 3.36 -32.83 -9.75
C ASP A 709 2.43 -31.88 -10.52
N TYR A 710 1.11 -32.09 -10.42
CA TYR A 710 0.12 -31.21 -11.03
C TYR A 710 0.15 -29.80 -10.43
N VAL A 711 0.24 -29.66 -9.11
CA VAL A 711 0.33 -28.33 -8.47
C VAL A 711 1.63 -27.64 -8.89
N ASN A 712 2.77 -28.33 -8.93
CA ASN A 712 4.04 -27.72 -9.35
C ASN A 712 4.03 -27.30 -10.83
N LYS A 713 3.34 -28.02 -11.71
CA LYS A 713 3.37 -27.79 -13.16
C LYS A 713 2.25 -26.89 -13.66
N GLU A 714 1.06 -27.04 -13.08
CA GLU A 714 -0.16 -26.42 -13.57
C GLU A 714 -0.66 -25.28 -12.68
N VAL A 715 -0.19 -25.18 -11.43
CA VAL A 715 -0.62 -24.16 -10.45
C VAL A 715 0.55 -23.24 -10.02
N PHE A 716 1.77 -23.76 -9.87
CA PHE A 716 2.95 -22.95 -9.52
C PHE A 716 3.63 -22.34 -10.76
N ASP A 717 4.26 -21.18 -10.54
CA ASP A 717 5.13 -20.47 -11.50
C ASP A 717 4.50 -20.18 -12.88
N LYS A 718 3.16 -20.13 -12.98
CA LYS A 718 2.45 -19.70 -14.18
C LYS A 718 2.28 -18.18 -14.27
N PRO A 719 2.17 -17.61 -15.49
CA PRO A 719 2.18 -16.16 -15.70
C PRO A 719 0.96 -15.42 -15.13
N ASP A 720 -0.16 -16.11 -14.96
CA ASP A 720 -1.42 -15.48 -14.55
C ASP A 720 -1.62 -15.46 -13.02
N GLU A 721 -1.00 -16.39 -12.26
CA GLU A 721 -1.10 -16.47 -10.80
C GLU A 721 0.20 -17.07 -10.21
N PHE A 722 1.17 -16.22 -9.84
CA PHE A 722 2.52 -16.68 -9.45
C PHE A 722 2.59 -17.18 -7.99
N TYR A 723 2.03 -18.36 -7.72
CA TYR A 723 2.23 -19.09 -6.46
C TYR A 723 3.58 -19.82 -6.48
N ASN A 724 4.35 -19.70 -5.39
CA ASN A 724 5.54 -20.53 -5.19
C ASN A 724 5.59 -21.05 -3.75
N LEU A 725 6.27 -22.19 -3.58
CA LEU A 725 6.30 -22.93 -2.32
C LEU A 725 6.92 -22.09 -1.18
N ASP A 726 7.90 -21.24 -1.48
CA ASP A 726 8.57 -20.42 -0.47
C ASP A 726 7.71 -19.25 0.02
N LYS A 727 6.82 -18.69 -0.82
CA LYS A 727 5.83 -17.69 -0.42
C LYS A 727 4.74 -18.29 0.47
N LEU A 728 4.29 -19.50 0.16
CA LEU A 728 3.29 -20.22 0.97
C LEU A 728 3.84 -20.60 2.35
N ARG A 729 5.11 -21.02 2.42
CA ARG A 729 5.82 -21.26 3.69
C ARG A 729 5.89 -20.02 4.57
N LYS A 730 6.24 -18.87 3.99
CA LYS A 730 6.30 -17.59 4.73
C LYS A 730 4.92 -17.18 5.26
N ALA A 731 3.87 -17.43 4.50
CA ALA A 731 2.50 -17.10 4.90
C ALA A 731 1.95 -18.02 6.00
N ALA A 732 2.38 -19.28 6.06
CA ALA A 732 1.96 -20.25 7.09
C ALA A 732 2.55 -19.96 8.49
N GLY A 733 3.64 -19.18 8.58
CA GLY A 733 4.16 -18.66 9.85
C GLY A 733 4.70 -19.70 10.83
N VAL A 734 5.12 -20.88 10.35
CA VAL A 734 5.66 -21.98 11.16
C VAL A 734 7.18 -21.87 11.26
N ASP A 735 7.75 -22.22 12.40
CA ASP A 735 9.18 -22.17 12.75
C ASP A 735 10.05 -23.27 12.07
N ARG A 736 9.56 -23.82 10.96
CA ARG A 736 10.21 -24.89 10.20
C ARG A 736 9.78 -24.89 8.73
N ARG A 737 10.53 -25.61 7.90
CA ARG A 737 10.23 -25.79 6.48
C ARG A 737 9.05 -26.74 6.23
N LEU A 738 7.91 -26.20 5.78
CA LEU A 738 6.74 -27.00 5.40
C LEU A 738 6.89 -27.67 4.03
N THR A 739 6.35 -28.87 3.88
CA THR A 739 6.22 -29.54 2.58
C THR A 739 4.95 -29.11 1.85
N LEU A 740 4.92 -29.24 0.51
CA LEU A 740 3.71 -28.98 -0.28
C LEU A 740 2.56 -29.91 0.16
N ARG A 741 2.90 -31.15 0.50
CA ARG A 741 1.95 -32.14 1.00
C ARG A 741 1.25 -31.69 2.28
N GLU A 742 2.01 -31.25 3.29
CA GLU A 742 1.41 -30.77 4.55
C GLU A 742 0.50 -29.56 4.31
N ILE A 743 0.89 -28.66 3.41
CA ILE A 743 0.08 -27.50 3.02
C ILE A 743 -1.26 -27.98 2.42
N LEU A 744 -1.22 -28.94 1.50
CA LEU A 744 -2.42 -29.53 0.89
C LEU A 744 -3.27 -30.30 1.92
N GLU A 745 -2.65 -31.09 2.80
CA GLU A 745 -3.34 -31.81 3.88
C GLU A 745 -4.07 -30.84 4.83
N LYS A 746 -3.47 -29.69 5.12
CA LYS A 746 -4.12 -28.64 5.92
C LYS A 746 -5.29 -28.01 5.17
N ILE A 747 -5.11 -27.74 3.88
CA ILE A 747 -6.14 -27.19 2.99
C ILE A 747 -7.34 -28.14 2.89
N PHE A 748 -7.15 -29.44 2.74
CA PHE A 748 -8.26 -30.42 2.66
C PHE A 748 -8.77 -30.88 4.03
N GLY A 749 -8.32 -30.27 5.13
CA GLY A 749 -8.81 -30.57 6.48
C GLY A 749 -8.34 -31.90 7.05
N LEU A 750 -7.35 -32.54 6.43
CA LEU A 750 -6.75 -33.80 6.89
C LEU A 750 -5.85 -33.59 8.11
N ILE A 751 -5.31 -32.38 8.28
CA ILE A 751 -4.62 -31.95 9.51
C ILE A 751 -5.24 -30.68 10.10
N PRO A 752 -5.44 -30.61 11.43
CA PRO A 752 -6.09 -29.47 12.07
C PRO A 752 -5.17 -28.25 12.23
N ARG A 753 -3.85 -28.41 12.22
CA ARG A 753 -2.83 -27.34 12.21
C ARG A 753 -1.48 -27.90 11.78
N PHE A 754 -0.56 -27.01 11.40
CA PHE A 754 0.84 -27.40 11.21
C PHE A 754 1.49 -27.63 12.58
N LYS A 755 2.20 -28.75 12.72
CA LYS A 755 3.02 -29.02 13.91
C LYS A 755 4.22 -28.07 13.93
N SER A 756 4.54 -27.53 15.10
CA SER A 756 5.75 -26.73 15.32
C SER A 756 7.02 -27.57 15.20
N LYS A 757 8.16 -26.91 15.08
CA LYS A 757 9.48 -27.56 15.10
C LYS A 757 9.66 -28.42 16.35
N ASP A 758 9.25 -27.92 17.51
CA ASP A 758 9.39 -28.64 18.77
C ASP A 758 8.49 -29.88 18.83
N GLU A 759 7.25 -29.78 18.34
CA GLU A 759 6.31 -30.92 18.30
C GLU A 759 6.80 -32.05 17.39
N LEU A 760 7.41 -31.73 16.24
CA LEU A 760 8.02 -32.77 15.40
C LEU A 760 9.26 -33.39 16.05
N LEU A 761 10.07 -32.60 16.73
CA LEU A 761 11.22 -33.13 17.47
C LEU A 761 10.78 -34.09 18.58
N GLU A 762 9.68 -33.80 19.26
CA GLU A 762 9.07 -34.70 20.26
C GLU A 762 8.57 -36.00 19.63
N GLU A 763 7.95 -35.94 18.45
CA GLU A 763 7.47 -37.14 17.74
C GLU A 763 8.61 -38.02 17.26
N GLU A 764 9.63 -37.45 16.62
CA GLU A 764 10.81 -38.20 16.19
C GLU A 764 11.58 -38.78 17.38
N PHE A 765 11.66 -38.04 18.48
CA PHE A 765 12.24 -38.56 19.71
C PHE A 765 11.39 -39.70 20.30
N SER A 766 10.07 -39.60 20.24
CA SER A 766 9.16 -40.65 20.72
C SER A 766 9.30 -41.94 19.91
N LYS A 767 9.50 -41.84 18.58
CA LYS A 767 9.82 -42.99 17.72
C LYS A 767 11.16 -43.63 18.10
N PHE A 768 12.19 -42.81 18.26
CA PHE A 768 13.50 -43.29 18.74
C PHE A 768 13.40 -44.06 20.07
N VAL A 769 12.63 -43.53 21.03
CA VAL A 769 12.39 -44.19 22.31
C VAL A 769 11.60 -45.49 22.15
N ALA A 770 10.64 -45.54 21.23
CA ALA A 770 9.85 -46.75 20.96
C ALA A 770 10.68 -47.87 20.32
N ASP A 771 11.59 -47.52 19.41
CA ASP A 771 12.44 -48.47 18.68
C ASP A 771 13.59 -49.01 19.56
N TYR A 772 14.26 -48.14 20.31
CA TYR A 772 15.48 -48.49 21.05
C TYR A 772 15.30 -48.69 22.56
N LYS A 773 14.12 -48.34 23.10
CA LYS A 773 13.68 -48.57 24.49
C LYS A 773 14.78 -48.37 25.54
N PRO A 774 15.10 -47.10 25.90
CA PRO A 774 16.19 -46.82 26.82
C PRO A 774 16.02 -47.50 28.18
N GLU A 775 17.03 -48.27 28.60
CA GLU A 775 17.03 -49.05 29.85
C GLU A 775 17.04 -48.18 31.12
N GLU A 776 17.63 -46.98 31.03
CA GLU A 776 17.78 -46.02 32.13
C GLU A 776 16.78 -44.87 31.99
N ALA A 777 15.66 -44.94 32.71
CA ALA A 777 14.61 -43.91 32.67
C ALA A 777 15.11 -42.51 33.09
N GLU A 778 16.10 -42.45 33.98
CA GLU A 778 16.70 -41.19 34.48
C GLU A 778 17.56 -40.49 33.41
N ALA A 779 18.05 -41.21 32.40
CA ALA A 779 18.88 -40.67 31.34
C ALA A 779 18.08 -40.11 30.16
N ILE A 780 16.76 -40.37 30.09
CA ILE A 780 15.88 -39.94 29.00
C ILE A 780 15.94 -38.43 28.74
N PRO A 781 15.95 -37.54 29.77
CA PRO A 781 16.07 -36.10 29.54
C PRO A 781 17.39 -35.71 28.84
N ALA A 782 18.51 -36.31 29.23
CA ALA A 782 19.81 -36.04 28.62
C ALA A 782 19.87 -36.54 27.16
N ILE A 783 19.34 -37.74 26.91
CA ILE A 783 19.20 -38.34 25.58
C ILE A 783 18.34 -37.43 24.69
N LYS A 784 17.23 -36.91 25.21
CA LYS A 784 16.33 -35.98 24.52
C LYS A 784 16.99 -34.66 24.15
N THR A 785 17.70 -34.04 25.11
CA THR A 785 18.42 -32.78 24.86
C THR A 785 19.48 -32.97 23.78
N TYR A 786 20.22 -34.08 23.80
CA TYR A 786 21.20 -34.40 22.76
C TYR A 786 20.55 -34.65 21.41
N PHE A 787 19.45 -35.42 21.37
CA PHE A 787 18.68 -35.66 20.15
C PHE A 787 18.21 -34.35 19.50
N LYS A 788 17.55 -33.47 20.26
CA LYS A 788 17.08 -32.16 19.76
C LYS A 788 18.24 -31.29 19.28
N ALA A 789 19.32 -31.23 20.04
CA ALA A 789 20.49 -30.42 19.69
C ALA A 789 21.18 -30.91 18.41
N TYR A 790 21.29 -32.22 18.22
CA TYR A 790 21.88 -32.83 17.02
C TYR A 790 21.00 -32.60 15.77
N VAL A 791 19.68 -32.70 15.90
CA VAL A 791 18.77 -32.45 14.75
C VAL A 791 18.80 -30.97 14.35
N THR A 792 18.86 -30.05 15.31
CA THR A 792 18.62 -28.62 15.06
C THR A 792 19.84 -27.76 14.78
N SER A 793 21.07 -28.23 15.10
CA SER A 793 22.29 -27.43 14.97
C SER A 793 23.34 -28.12 14.10
N ASP A 794 23.61 -27.52 12.94
CA ASP A 794 24.67 -27.96 12.03
C ASP A 794 26.06 -27.93 12.71
N LEU A 795 26.30 -26.94 13.55
CA LEU A 795 27.55 -26.79 14.31
C LEU A 795 27.75 -27.94 15.29
N ILE A 796 26.71 -28.35 16.01
CA ILE A 796 26.79 -29.48 16.95
C ILE A 796 27.04 -30.78 16.19
N ARG A 797 26.35 -31.02 15.07
CA ARG A 797 26.62 -32.20 14.23
C ARG A 797 28.07 -32.23 13.77
N HIS A 798 28.59 -31.12 13.25
CA HIS A 798 29.98 -31.03 12.82
C HIS A 798 30.96 -31.35 13.96
N ILE A 799 30.76 -30.76 15.15
CA ILE A 799 31.64 -30.99 16.31
C ILE A 799 31.66 -32.47 16.73
N ILE A 800 30.49 -33.12 16.73
CA ILE A 800 30.34 -34.53 17.11
C ILE A 800 30.95 -35.44 16.04
N GLU A 801 30.70 -35.19 14.75
CA GLU A 801 31.21 -35.99 13.64
C GLU A 801 32.73 -35.83 13.44
N SER A 802 33.28 -34.64 13.69
CA SER A 802 34.71 -34.37 13.59
C SER A 802 35.51 -34.77 14.85
N GLY A 803 34.83 -35.15 15.93
CA GLY A 803 35.46 -35.54 17.20
C GLY A 803 36.12 -34.40 17.98
N HIS A 804 35.81 -33.13 17.65
CA HIS A 804 36.41 -31.94 18.27
C HIS A 804 35.64 -31.49 19.53
N PHE A 805 35.53 -32.38 20.53
CA PHE A 805 34.69 -32.15 21.72
C PHE A 805 35.09 -30.95 22.60
N THR A 806 36.27 -30.37 22.38
CA THR A 806 36.71 -29.11 23.03
C THR A 806 35.80 -27.94 22.68
N ASP A 807 35.21 -27.95 21.49
CA ASP A 807 34.42 -26.83 20.96
C ASP A 807 33.02 -26.79 21.57
N LEU A 808 32.55 -27.91 22.15
CA LEU A 808 31.32 -27.96 22.96
C LEU A 808 31.41 -27.13 24.25
N ALA A 809 32.61 -26.78 24.72
CA ALA A 809 32.79 -25.99 25.94
C ALA A 809 32.33 -24.54 25.78
N THR A 810 32.27 -24.04 24.54
CA THR A 810 31.89 -22.66 24.22
C THR A 810 30.49 -22.54 23.59
N ASN A 811 29.78 -23.67 23.40
CA ASN A 811 28.50 -23.69 22.72
C ASN A 811 27.34 -23.37 23.68
N PRO A 812 26.49 -22.35 23.38
CA PRO A 812 25.40 -21.94 24.25
C PRO A 812 24.16 -22.85 24.22
N VAL A 813 24.09 -23.80 23.28
CA VAL A 813 22.90 -24.66 23.04
C VAL A 813 23.11 -26.08 23.60
N PHE A 814 24.33 -26.62 23.53
CA PHE A 814 24.65 -27.96 24.04
C PHE A 814 26.11 -28.01 24.50
N SER A 815 26.33 -28.24 25.80
CA SER A 815 27.64 -28.14 26.42
C SER A 815 28.34 -29.49 26.59
N THR A 816 29.64 -29.45 26.91
CA THR A 816 30.40 -30.66 27.30
C THR A 816 29.79 -31.37 28.53
N LYS A 817 29.11 -30.64 29.42
CA LYS A 817 28.41 -31.21 30.57
C LYS A 817 27.19 -32.01 30.13
N ASP A 818 26.42 -31.49 29.17
CA ASP A 818 25.22 -32.14 28.63
C ASP A 818 25.59 -33.40 27.84
N PHE A 819 26.67 -33.35 27.04
CA PHE A 819 27.18 -34.52 26.33
C PHE A 819 27.65 -35.64 27.27
N LYS A 820 28.28 -35.28 28.40
CA LYS A 820 28.70 -36.26 29.42
C LYS A 820 27.53 -36.89 30.16
N ALA A 821 26.40 -36.19 30.29
CA ALA A 821 25.18 -36.71 30.91
C ALA A 821 24.46 -37.76 30.04
N VAL A 822 24.74 -37.82 28.73
CA VAL A 822 24.22 -38.87 27.85
C VAL A 822 25.02 -40.16 28.05
N PRO A 823 24.40 -41.33 28.27
CA PRO A 823 25.12 -42.60 28.38
C PRO A 823 25.89 -42.95 27.10
N ALA A 824 27.06 -43.58 27.24
CA ALA A 824 28.00 -43.82 26.13
C ALA A 824 27.35 -44.51 24.91
N LYS A 825 26.43 -45.46 25.17
CA LYS A 825 25.66 -46.18 24.14
C LYS A 825 24.86 -45.24 23.22
N TYR A 826 24.26 -44.18 23.76
CA TYR A 826 23.41 -43.26 22.99
C TYR A 826 24.19 -42.14 22.29
N ARG A 827 25.47 -41.94 22.65
CA ARG A 827 26.31 -40.90 22.04
C ARG A 827 26.59 -41.19 20.55
N THR A 828 26.71 -42.47 20.19
CA THR A 828 26.90 -42.94 18.80
C THR A 828 25.58 -43.31 18.12
N LEU A 829 24.65 -43.89 18.88
CA LEU A 829 23.37 -44.38 18.36
C LEU A 829 22.45 -43.27 17.83
N ILE A 830 22.41 -42.12 18.50
CA ILE A 830 21.57 -40.98 18.09
C ILE A 830 22.00 -40.41 16.72
N PRO A 831 23.30 -40.11 16.49
CA PRO A 831 23.79 -39.74 15.17
C PRO A 831 23.43 -40.72 14.06
N GLU A 832 23.59 -42.03 14.30
CA GLU A 832 23.27 -43.08 13.33
C GLU A 832 21.77 -43.10 13.02
N TYR A 833 20.92 -43.09 14.05
CA TYR A 833 19.47 -43.05 13.86
C TYR A 833 19.01 -41.82 13.07
N ILE A 834 19.52 -40.64 13.42
CA ILE A 834 19.14 -39.39 12.75
C ILE A 834 19.54 -39.43 11.27
N LYS A 835 20.71 -40.00 10.95
CA LYS A 835 21.19 -40.13 9.58
C LYS A 835 20.30 -41.05 8.74
N ASP A 836 19.81 -42.13 9.34
CA ASP A 836 19.06 -43.16 8.63
C ASP A 836 17.55 -42.89 8.56
N TYR A 837 16.99 -42.19 9.56
CA TYR A 837 15.53 -42.09 9.74
C TYR A 837 14.98 -40.66 9.80
N VAL A 838 15.80 -39.63 10.03
CA VAL A 838 15.31 -38.26 10.25
C VAL A 838 15.71 -37.33 9.09
N SER A 839 14.71 -36.74 8.43
CA SER A 839 14.95 -35.75 7.37
C SER A 839 15.28 -34.38 7.95
N LEU A 840 16.57 -34.05 8.01
CA LEU A 840 17.08 -32.78 8.56
C LEU A 840 16.54 -31.53 7.86
N ASN A 841 16.18 -31.64 6.57
CA ASN A 841 15.61 -30.55 5.78
C ASN A 841 14.27 -30.01 6.34
N GLN A 842 13.55 -30.81 7.13
CA GLN A 842 12.28 -30.41 7.75
C GLN A 842 12.48 -29.50 8.98
N PHE A 843 13.69 -29.42 9.51
CA PHE A 843 14.03 -28.65 10.72
C PHE A 843 14.89 -27.40 10.44
N ALA A 844 15.25 -27.18 9.16
CA ALA A 844 15.90 -25.96 8.68
C ALA A 844 14.91 -24.78 8.69
N ALA A 845 15.40 -23.60 9.09
CA ALA A 845 14.63 -22.35 9.15
C ALA A 845 14.58 -21.63 7.80
#